data_AF-A0AAN7BB04-F1
#
_entry.id   AF-A0AAN7BB04-F1
#
_cell.length_a   1.000
_cell.length_b   1.000
_cell.length_c   1.000
_cell.angle_alpha   90.00
_cell.angle_beta   90.00
_cell.angle_gamma   90.00
#
_symmetry.space_group_name_H-M   'P 1'
#
loop_
_entity.id
_entity.type
_entity.pdbx_description
1 polymer ?
#
loop_
_entity_poly.entity_id
_entity_poly.type
_entity_poly.pdbx_seq_one_letter_code
_entity_poly.pdbx_strand_id
1 'polypeptide(L)'
;MGKNNLEAWRAFVASRTASVQRVLNRPVLDKKVGRAGLKLHLSFLLTKALVAHSITSHLQPRQRNGRQTINITLAPTTSHPPATYSAGTFFTANAAASSNNHSSPDPNGPNPNPTFISTSRIGPSPSPGAGTSTSNPRARPNPFLSAAHRIQPYLDLSPWIYRLSSSLLDPLSPLLLPAHEMASYANSSTASSDIYTPRSISPSSSVSRSSQSSITTSHRMSISHSRRISAQNPMSSIDLATIEEAMRVANLDTLKGYSQKSYGEVQQYATTEYLTQNQALGYQVLNEPLWNKGLSFTPAQRISKNLTGLIPHVMEDTTKQCERALKMIRTRQTGIDKYLYLSTVKGQNVDLFYRLLIDHAKELMPLVYTPTIGDVCLQYSTLYTRPEALYISIKQRKSMKTILKNWPYPNPEICVVTDGSRILGLGDLGVNGVGIPIGKLALYTAAAGIHPEKTLPIVLDCGTANETNLKDPLYLGLRSKRPSVAEQQEFMDEFMQAVTEVYPEMVVQFEDFESEKAFNYLDKYRHDYKCFNDDIQGTGAVVLAGYIGAVNLSGVPIEEQRLVFMGAGSAGVGVAKQLVEYYTKRGLSEQAAKDKFWLVDTKGLVTKDRGDKLAEHKKYFARTDNNGHQFRTLEEVIEYVKPSALVGLTATFGVFTESVVRALKASVDAGGLGRRPILFPLSNPLSKAECTFEQAVNWTDGTVLFASGSPFSNYTVKNGDHAVTYYPNQGNNVYVFPGIGLGAILAKASRVTDNMIYTSAAALAGSLNADEIHKGLIYPRIERVRDASIIVAREVMKAARRDGVSTLPEEQWQEWEEWGDPALDRFIKERIYDPAL
;
A
#
# COMPACT_ATOMS: atom_id res chain seq x y z
N MET A 1 -28.15 43.45 3.35
CA MET A 1 -26.76 43.85 3.71
C MET A 1 -26.37 45.10 2.91
N GLY A 2 -25.46 45.94 3.40
CA GLY A 2 -25.27 47.32 2.95
C GLY A 2 -24.32 47.53 1.75
N LYS A 3 -24.22 48.79 1.31
CA LYS A 3 -23.48 49.22 0.10
C LYS A 3 -21.96 48.96 0.13
N ASN A 4 -21.37 48.82 1.33
CA ASN A 4 -19.93 48.79 1.55
C ASN A 4 -19.18 47.68 0.78
N ASN A 5 -19.84 46.55 0.47
CA ASN A 5 -19.22 45.45 -0.29
C ASN A 5 -18.89 45.85 -1.74
N LEU A 6 -19.60 46.81 -2.34
CA LEU A 6 -19.38 47.20 -3.73
C LEU A 6 -18.11 48.05 -3.92
N GLU A 7 -17.73 48.83 -2.91
CA GLU A 7 -16.53 49.66 -2.93
C GLU A 7 -15.27 48.82 -2.64
N ALA A 8 -15.36 47.87 -1.70
CA ALA A 8 -14.32 46.87 -1.47
C ALA A 8 -14.00 46.06 -2.75
N TRP A 9 -15.03 45.64 -3.49
CA TRP A 9 -14.86 44.93 -4.76
C TRP A 9 -14.20 45.80 -5.85
N ARG A 10 -14.59 47.07 -5.96
CA ARG A 10 -13.97 48.03 -6.89
C ARG A 10 -12.49 48.29 -6.57
N ALA A 11 -12.13 48.42 -5.29
CA ALA A 11 -10.75 48.57 -4.85
C ALA A 11 -9.90 47.31 -5.17
N PHE A 12 -10.46 46.12 -4.96
CA PHE A 12 -9.81 44.85 -5.32
C PHE A 12 -9.50 44.75 -6.81
N VAL A 13 -10.48 45.04 -7.69
CA VAL A 13 -10.29 45.05 -9.14
C VAL A 13 -9.20 46.06 -9.56
N ALA A 14 -9.27 47.30 -9.05
CA ALA A 14 -8.30 48.35 -9.39
C ALA A 14 -6.84 47.96 -9.07
N SER A 15 -6.62 47.32 -7.91
CA SER A 15 -5.28 46.87 -7.48
C SER A 15 -4.64 45.82 -8.40
N ARG A 16 -5.44 44.93 -9.02
CA ARG A 16 -4.92 43.95 -9.98
C ARG A 16 -4.51 44.61 -11.30
N THR A 17 -5.31 45.54 -11.83
CA THR A 17 -4.92 46.31 -13.03
C THR A 17 -3.61 47.09 -12.84
N ALA A 18 -3.40 47.70 -11.67
CA ALA A 18 -2.18 48.46 -11.37
C ALA A 18 -0.90 47.62 -11.27
N SER A 19 -1.03 46.29 -11.13
CA SER A 19 0.10 45.34 -11.16
C SER A 19 0.46 44.92 -12.59
N VAL A 20 -0.53 44.68 -13.45
CA VAL A 20 -0.31 44.32 -14.88
C VAL A 20 0.41 45.46 -15.62
N GLN A 21 -0.01 46.71 -15.39
CA GLN A 21 0.61 47.90 -16.01
C GLN A 21 2.11 48.05 -15.66
N ARG A 22 2.57 47.45 -14.56
CA ARG A 22 3.93 47.63 -14.03
C ARG A 22 4.95 46.63 -14.57
N VAL A 23 4.50 45.56 -15.23
CA VAL A 23 5.37 44.55 -15.87
C VAL A 23 5.80 45.00 -17.28
N LEU A 24 4.99 45.81 -17.95
CA LEU A 24 5.18 46.21 -19.36
C LEU A 24 6.26 47.29 -19.60
N ASN A 25 6.82 47.90 -18.54
CA ASN A 25 7.79 49.00 -18.65
C ASN A 25 9.17 48.64 -18.07
N ARG A 26 9.97 47.88 -18.83
CA ARG A 26 11.44 47.85 -18.71
C ARG A 26 12.09 47.84 -20.10
N PRO A 27 13.17 48.61 -20.33
CA PRO A 27 13.83 48.65 -21.63
C PRO A 27 14.73 47.42 -21.85
N VAL A 28 14.74 46.89 -23.08
CA VAL A 28 15.66 45.83 -23.53
C VAL A 28 16.59 46.41 -24.59
N LEU A 29 17.90 46.24 -24.40
CA LEU A 29 18.94 46.73 -25.31
C LEU A 29 19.38 45.65 -26.31
N ASP A 30 18.91 45.80 -27.55
CA ASP A 30 19.59 45.53 -28.82
C ASP A 30 20.69 44.43 -28.89
N LYS A 31 20.39 43.32 -29.59
CA LYS A 31 21.02 43.02 -30.91
C LYS A 31 20.45 41.80 -31.64
N LYS A 32 20.04 42.04 -32.90
CA LYS A 32 20.05 41.15 -34.11
C LYS A 32 19.52 39.71 -33.95
N VAL A 33 18.63 39.19 -34.81
CA VAL A 33 18.75 39.08 -36.29
C VAL A 33 17.35 39.01 -36.94
N GLY A 34 17.22 39.40 -38.22
CA GLY A 34 16.19 38.88 -39.14
C GLY A 34 14.90 39.71 -39.27
N ARG A 35 14.66 40.27 -40.47
CA ARG A 35 13.39 40.90 -40.86
C ARG A 35 12.55 39.94 -41.71
N ALA A 36 11.27 39.74 -41.36
CA ALA A 36 10.19 39.48 -42.31
C ALA A 36 8.81 39.76 -41.67
N GLY A 37 7.86 40.34 -42.42
CA GLY A 37 6.43 40.06 -42.19
C GLY A 37 5.56 40.97 -41.30
N LEU A 38 5.82 42.27 -41.13
CA LEU A 38 4.82 43.18 -40.51
C LEU A 38 3.79 43.67 -41.55
N LYS A 39 2.50 43.33 -41.40
CA LYS A 39 1.36 44.12 -41.96
C LYS A 39 -0.02 43.67 -41.42
N LEU A 40 -0.66 44.56 -40.65
CA LEU A 40 -2.13 44.71 -40.42
C LEU A 40 -2.89 43.52 -39.77
N HIS A 41 -3.99 43.71 -39.02
CA HIS A 41 -4.61 44.96 -38.54
C HIS A 41 -5.25 44.77 -37.14
N LEU A 42 -5.25 45.84 -36.34
CA LEU A 42 -5.91 45.87 -35.03
C LEU A 42 -7.33 46.43 -35.19
N SER A 43 -8.35 45.58 -35.27
CA SER A 43 -9.76 46.00 -35.26
C SER A 43 -10.72 44.82 -35.00
N PHE A 44 -11.20 44.66 -33.76
CA PHE A 44 -12.62 44.60 -33.40
C PHE A 44 -12.77 44.23 -31.91
N LEU A 45 -13.07 45.22 -31.05
CA LEU A 45 -13.45 44.95 -29.67
C LEU A 45 -14.37 46.06 -29.13
N LEU A 46 -15.58 46.15 -29.66
CA LEU A 46 -16.73 46.84 -29.05
C LEU A 46 -18.03 46.53 -29.82
N THR A 47 -19.14 46.46 -29.09
CA THR A 47 -20.54 46.27 -29.56
C THR A 47 -20.98 44.83 -29.90
N LYS A 48 -21.49 44.12 -28.87
CA LYS A 48 -22.86 43.54 -28.89
C LYS A 48 -23.27 42.95 -27.53
N ALA A 49 -24.14 43.66 -26.81
CA ALA A 49 -24.97 43.10 -25.74
C ALA A 49 -26.19 44.03 -25.52
N LEU A 50 -27.39 43.60 -25.91
CA LEU A 50 -28.70 44.04 -25.38
C LEU A 50 -29.88 43.36 -26.13
N VAL A 51 -31.03 43.24 -25.45
CA VAL A 51 -32.34 42.70 -25.90
C VAL A 51 -32.31 41.23 -26.38
N ALA A 52 -32.88 40.19 -25.73
CA ALA A 52 -33.83 39.97 -24.62
C ALA A 52 -35.29 39.62 -24.99
N HIS A 53 -35.72 38.46 -24.46
CA HIS A 53 -37.10 37.99 -24.16
C HIS A 53 -38.09 37.55 -25.25
N SER A 54 -38.60 36.32 -25.03
CA SER A 54 -39.98 35.81 -25.23
C SER A 54 -40.63 35.77 -26.62
N ILE A 55 -41.08 34.57 -27.02
CA ILE A 55 -42.51 34.17 -26.97
C ILE A 55 -42.68 32.66 -27.23
N THR A 56 -43.81 32.08 -26.81
CA THR A 56 -44.07 30.63 -26.69
C THR A 56 -45.02 30.06 -27.76
N SER A 57 -44.83 28.76 -28.06
CA SER A 57 -45.88 27.74 -28.36
C SER A 57 -46.66 27.72 -29.70
N HIS A 58 -46.95 26.46 -30.10
CA HIS A 58 -48.06 25.98 -30.95
C HIS A 58 -48.23 26.46 -32.42
N LEU A 59 -48.00 25.56 -33.38
CA LEU A 59 -49.07 24.74 -34.00
C LEU A 59 -48.54 23.68 -35.01
N GLN A 60 -49.16 22.49 -35.02
CA GLN A 60 -49.18 21.52 -36.12
C GLN A 60 -50.55 21.62 -36.82
N PRO A 61 -50.73 21.25 -38.12
CA PRO A 61 -51.25 19.90 -38.42
C PRO A 61 -50.98 19.27 -39.82
N ARG A 62 -51.05 17.91 -39.84
CA ARG A 62 -51.63 17.00 -40.88
C ARG A 62 -50.98 16.79 -42.27
N GLN A 63 -50.38 15.59 -42.40
CA GLN A 63 -50.67 14.51 -43.38
C GLN A 63 -51.30 14.82 -44.78
N ARG A 64 -50.73 14.20 -45.84
CA ARG A 64 -51.29 12.94 -46.42
C ARG A 64 -50.40 12.22 -47.47
N ASN A 65 -50.44 10.89 -47.38
CA ASN A 65 -50.32 9.80 -48.38
C ASN A 65 -49.59 10.00 -49.74
N GLY A 66 -48.68 9.05 -50.04
CA GLY A 66 -48.27 8.70 -51.41
C GLY A 66 -47.63 7.31 -51.47
N ARG A 67 -48.31 6.32 -52.08
CA ARG A 67 -47.73 5.00 -52.43
C ARG A 67 -47.10 5.07 -53.82
N GLN A 68 -45.98 4.38 -54.03
CA GLN A 68 -45.79 3.62 -55.28
C GLN A 68 -44.87 2.42 -55.07
N THR A 69 -44.97 1.46 -56.00
CA THR A 69 -44.37 0.12 -55.92
C THR A 69 -43.81 -0.23 -57.30
N ILE A 70 -42.62 -0.83 -57.37
CA ILE A 70 -42.08 -1.40 -58.61
C ILE A 70 -41.53 -2.79 -58.31
N ASN A 71 -41.99 -3.78 -59.08
CA ASN A 71 -41.49 -5.15 -59.12
C ASN A 71 -40.93 -5.42 -60.53
N ILE A 72 -39.73 -6.02 -60.61
CA ILE A 72 -39.26 -6.83 -61.75
C ILE A 72 -38.42 -7.96 -61.11
N THR A 73 -38.94 -9.17 -60.87
CA THR A 73 -39.27 -10.27 -61.81
C THR A 73 -38.03 -11.04 -62.28
N LEU A 74 -38.09 -12.38 -62.13
CA LEU A 74 -37.00 -13.38 -62.30
C LEU A 74 -37.22 -14.31 -63.51
N ALA A 75 -36.29 -15.26 -63.69
CA ALA A 75 -36.44 -16.63 -64.30
C ALA A 75 -35.68 -16.89 -65.64
N PRO A 76 -35.34 -18.16 -66.00
CA PRO A 76 -35.02 -19.34 -65.16
C PRO A 76 -33.91 -20.31 -65.70
N THR A 77 -33.66 -21.41 -64.96
CA THR A 77 -32.92 -22.67 -65.34
C THR A 77 -31.39 -22.57 -65.49
N THR A 78 -30.52 -23.55 -65.18
CA THR A 78 -30.53 -25.03 -64.88
C THR A 78 -29.52 -25.38 -63.75
N SER A 79 -29.42 -26.53 -63.06
CA SER A 79 -30.24 -27.77 -62.87
C SER A 79 -29.67 -28.61 -61.67
N HIS A 80 -29.97 -29.93 -61.60
CA HIS A 80 -29.51 -30.95 -60.60
C HIS A 80 -28.63 -32.04 -61.30
N PRO A 81 -28.08 -33.12 -60.65
CA PRO A 81 -28.33 -33.70 -59.30
C PRO A 81 -27.09 -34.11 -58.44
N PRO A 82 -27.28 -34.61 -57.19
CA PRO A 82 -26.21 -35.10 -56.31
C PRO A 82 -25.94 -36.62 -56.43
N ALA A 83 -24.91 -37.11 -55.71
CA ALA A 83 -24.59 -38.53 -55.53
C ALA A 83 -24.55 -38.95 -54.05
N THR A 84 -24.69 -40.25 -53.77
CA THR A 84 -25.02 -40.78 -52.42
C THR A 84 -24.37 -42.15 -52.17
N TYR A 85 -24.14 -42.49 -50.89
CA TYR A 85 -23.72 -43.80 -50.37
C TYR A 85 -22.36 -44.40 -50.83
N SER A 86 -21.53 -44.74 -49.83
CA SER A 86 -21.12 -46.14 -49.62
C SER A 86 -20.53 -46.33 -48.21
N ALA A 87 -21.00 -47.33 -47.48
CA ALA A 87 -20.25 -47.88 -46.34
C ALA A 87 -19.37 -49.03 -46.85
N GLY A 88 -18.17 -49.20 -46.27
CA GLY A 88 -17.24 -50.28 -46.62
C GLY A 88 -16.38 -50.66 -45.42
N THR A 89 -16.25 -51.96 -45.17
CA THR A 89 -15.61 -52.52 -43.97
C THR A 89 -14.58 -53.59 -44.38
N PHE A 90 -13.67 -53.93 -43.45
CA PHE A 90 -12.87 -55.17 -43.35
C PHE A 90 -11.43 -55.26 -43.92
N PHE A 91 -10.69 -56.19 -43.29
CA PHE A 91 -9.40 -56.85 -43.63
C PHE A 91 -8.05 -56.11 -43.54
N THR A 92 -7.64 -55.85 -42.30
CA THR A 92 -6.46 -56.45 -41.60
C THR A 92 -5.17 -56.91 -42.34
N ALA A 93 -4.04 -56.67 -41.64
CA ALA A 93 -2.88 -57.57 -41.42
C ALA A 93 -1.86 -57.88 -42.54
N ASN A 94 -0.65 -57.29 -42.44
CA ASN A 94 0.60 -57.91 -41.93
C ASN A 94 1.77 -56.89 -42.06
N ALA A 95 2.77 -56.73 -41.18
CA ALA A 95 3.49 -57.59 -40.21
C ALA A 95 4.80 -58.21 -40.76
N ALA A 96 5.94 -57.55 -40.50
CA ALA A 96 7.31 -58.09 -40.39
C ALA A 96 8.32 -56.95 -40.07
N ALA A 97 9.51 -57.14 -39.49
CA ALA A 97 10.03 -58.14 -38.53
C ALA A 97 11.44 -57.71 -38.01
N SER A 98 11.99 -58.44 -37.02
CA SER A 98 13.30 -58.28 -36.33
C SER A 98 13.40 -57.13 -35.30
N SER A 99 13.62 -57.33 -33.98
CA SER A 99 14.41 -58.25 -33.13
C SER A 99 15.85 -57.74 -32.84
N ASN A 100 16.48 -57.99 -31.67
CA ASN A 100 16.26 -59.07 -30.71
C ASN A 100 16.84 -58.76 -29.30
N ASN A 101 16.18 -59.26 -28.23
CA ASN A 101 16.74 -59.71 -26.92
C ASN A 101 17.60 -58.75 -26.04
N HIS A 102 17.68 -58.84 -24.70
CA HIS A 102 17.14 -59.73 -23.64
C HIS A 102 17.23 -58.94 -22.28
N SER A 103 16.70 -59.32 -21.11
CA SER A 103 15.77 -60.38 -20.63
C SER A 103 15.24 -60.00 -19.22
N SER A 104 14.42 -60.85 -18.60
CA SER A 104 13.94 -60.71 -17.19
C SER A 104 14.52 -61.84 -16.29
N PRO A 105 14.17 -61.98 -14.98
CA PRO A 105 12.84 -62.46 -14.58
C PRO A 105 12.16 -61.75 -13.37
N ASP A 106 10.84 -61.86 -13.34
CA ASP A 106 9.93 -61.63 -12.19
C ASP A 106 9.63 -63.00 -11.51
N PRO A 107 8.89 -63.16 -10.37
CA PRO A 107 7.41 -63.27 -10.50
C PRO A 107 6.50 -62.99 -9.26
N ASN A 108 5.20 -62.79 -9.56
CA ASN A 108 3.97 -63.16 -8.81
C ASN A 108 3.26 -62.15 -7.86
N GLY A 109 1.98 -61.89 -8.18
CA GLY A 109 0.90 -61.46 -7.26
C GLY A 109 -0.01 -62.66 -6.84
N PRO A 110 -1.35 -62.51 -6.64
CA PRO A 110 -2.25 -61.40 -6.99
C PRO A 110 -3.32 -60.98 -5.91
N ASN A 111 -4.32 -60.20 -6.33
CA ASN A 111 -5.52 -59.67 -5.62
C ASN A 111 -6.59 -60.77 -5.27
N PRO A 112 -7.73 -60.54 -4.52
CA PRO A 112 -8.68 -59.41 -4.64
C PRO A 112 -9.48 -58.93 -3.36
N ASN A 113 -10.42 -57.98 -3.55
CA ASN A 113 -11.44 -57.46 -2.60
C ASN A 113 -12.55 -58.49 -2.25
N PRO A 114 -13.32 -58.30 -1.14
CA PRO A 114 -14.68 -57.71 -1.27
C PRO A 114 -15.20 -56.84 -0.08
N THR A 115 -16.34 -56.16 -0.29
CA THR A 115 -17.11 -55.32 0.68
C THR A 115 -18.19 -56.10 1.46
N PHE A 116 -18.59 -55.66 2.67
CA PHE A 116 -19.97 -55.86 3.18
C PHE A 116 -20.41 -54.83 4.26
N ILE A 117 -21.68 -54.89 4.69
CA ILE A 117 -22.46 -53.90 5.47
C ILE A 117 -23.15 -54.60 6.67
N SER A 118 -23.29 -53.95 7.86
CA SER A 118 -24.55 -53.97 8.68
C SER A 118 -24.53 -53.13 9.98
N THR A 119 -25.74 -52.70 10.38
CA THR A 119 -26.21 -52.21 11.71
C THR A 119 -26.22 -53.34 12.79
N SER A 120 -26.55 -53.24 14.10
CA SER A 120 -27.52 -52.45 14.92
C SER A 120 -27.28 -52.79 16.45
N ARG A 121 -27.99 -52.40 17.55
CA ARG A 121 -29.06 -51.42 17.94
C ARG A 121 -29.26 -51.43 19.50
N ILE A 122 -29.78 -50.32 20.10
CA ILE A 122 -30.65 -50.25 21.32
C ILE A 122 -30.05 -50.53 22.75
N GLY A 123 -30.63 -49.87 23.79
CA GLY A 123 -30.35 -49.99 25.25
C GLY A 123 -31.34 -50.88 26.03
N PRO A 124 -31.86 -50.57 27.26
CA PRO A 124 -31.96 -49.25 27.95
C PRO A 124 -31.66 -49.25 29.50
N SER A 125 -32.16 -48.24 30.24
CA SER A 125 -32.03 -47.90 31.69
C SER A 125 -32.91 -48.77 32.65
N PRO A 126 -32.92 -48.63 34.03
CA PRO A 126 -33.25 -47.41 34.82
C PRO A 126 -32.54 -47.21 36.22
N SER A 127 -33.05 -46.28 37.05
CA SER A 127 -32.57 -45.76 38.38
C SER A 127 -33.41 -46.31 39.59
N PRO A 128 -33.55 -45.74 40.84
CA PRO A 128 -32.97 -44.53 41.52
C PRO A 128 -32.65 -44.62 43.08
N GLY A 129 -32.26 -43.49 43.73
CA GLY A 129 -32.36 -43.19 45.20
C GLY A 129 -31.02 -42.97 45.97
N ALA A 130 -30.90 -42.34 47.18
CA ALA A 130 -31.75 -41.41 47.98
C ALA A 130 -30.97 -40.84 49.24
N GLY A 131 -31.43 -39.74 49.90
CA GLY A 131 -30.97 -39.24 51.25
C GLY A 131 -30.27 -37.85 51.28
N THR A 132 -30.70 -36.80 52.03
CA THR A 132 -30.61 -36.45 53.50
C THR A 132 -29.22 -35.92 53.97
N SER A 133 -29.02 -34.89 54.85
CA SER A 133 -29.89 -34.12 55.79
C SER A 133 -29.23 -32.83 56.39
N THR A 134 -30.04 -31.89 56.95
CA THR A 134 -29.75 -30.93 58.10
C THR A 134 -28.61 -29.87 57.99
N SER A 135 -28.57 -28.69 58.67
CA SER A 135 -29.41 -27.97 59.67
C SER A 135 -29.22 -26.39 59.62
N ASN A 136 -29.60 -25.63 60.66
CA ASN A 136 -29.78 -24.14 60.76
C ASN A 136 -29.34 -23.67 62.22
N PRO A 137 -29.44 -22.41 62.77
CA PRO A 137 -29.77 -21.05 62.26
C PRO A 137 -29.06 -19.79 62.94
N ARG A 138 -29.47 -18.54 62.57
CA ARG A 138 -29.38 -17.22 63.33
C ARG A 138 -27.99 -16.53 63.49
N ALA A 139 -27.78 -15.21 63.76
CA ALA A 139 -28.62 -14.03 64.12
C ALA A 139 -28.12 -12.65 63.55
N ARG A 140 -28.51 -11.49 64.16
CA ARG A 140 -28.40 -10.04 63.72
C ARG A 140 -27.44 -9.17 64.63
N PRO A 141 -27.40 -7.80 64.62
CA PRO A 141 -27.03 -6.77 63.59
C PRO A 141 -26.18 -5.52 64.09
N ASN A 142 -25.79 -4.60 63.16
CA ASN A 142 -25.61 -3.11 63.31
C ASN A 142 -24.49 -2.52 64.24
N PRO A 143 -24.21 -1.18 64.27
CA PRO A 143 -24.44 -0.03 63.33
C PRO A 143 -23.22 0.94 63.17
N PHE A 144 -23.41 2.12 62.50
CA PHE A 144 -22.82 3.50 62.70
C PHE A 144 -22.51 4.27 61.36
N LEU A 145 -22.29 5.60 61.33
CA LEU A 145 -23.31 6.68 61.23
C LEU A 145 -22.74 8.02 60.62
N SER A 146 -23.58 9.05 60.47
CA SER A 146 -23.37 10.45 59.94
C SER A 146 -23.31 10.62 58.39
N ALA A 147 -23.92 11.59 57.67
CA ALA A 147 -24.68 12.86 57.92
C ALA A 147 -23.85 14.17 57.98
N ALA A 148 -24.23 15.34 57.40
CA ALA A 148 -25.32 15.73 56.45
C ALA A 148 -25.13 17.21 55.91
N HIS A 149 -26.16 17.75 55.21
CA HIS A 149 -26.36 19.13 54.65
C HIS A 149 -25.87 19.33 53.19
N ARG A 150 -26.66 19.83 52.21
CA ARG A 150 -27.43 21.11 52.02
C ARG A 150 -26.48 22.32 51.84
N ILE A 151 -26.66 23.27 50.91
CA ILE A 151 -27.87 23.91 50.35
C ILE A 151 -27.74 24.17 48.81
N GLN A 152 -28.87 24.31 48.10
CA GLN A 152 -29.00 24.95 46.78
C GLN A 152 -30.14 25.99 46.84
N PRO A 153 -30.13 27.05 46.00
CA PRO A 153 -31.39 27.44 45.36
C PRO A 153 -31.28 27.70 43.84
N TYR A 154 -32.43 27.70 43.18
CA TYR A 154 -32.62 27.97 41.75
C TYR A 154 -32.57 29.48 41.44
N LEU A 155 -32.38 29.80 40.16
CA LEU A 155 -33.28 30.71 39.46
C LEU A 155 -33.62 30.15 38.07
N ASP A 156 -34.81 30.49 37.60
CA ASP A 156 -35.49 29.94 36.41
C ASP A 156 -35.77 31.07 35.39
N LEU A 157 -36.13 30.70 34.16
CA LEU A 157 -37.17 31.31 33.30
C LEU A 157 -36.98 30.95 31.81
N SER A 158 -38.06 30.47 31.19
CA SER A 158 -38.18 30.18 29.75
C SER A 158 -39.30 31.03 29.08
N PRO A 159 -40.21 30.54 28.21
CA PRO A 159 -40.08 30.66 26.74
C PRO A 159 -41.30 31.22 25.95
N TRP A 160 -41.10 31.63 24.69
CA TRP A 160 -42.13 31.84 23.63
C TRP A 160 -41.46 31.57 22.24
N ILE A 161 -41.92 30.77 21.24
CA ILE A 161 -43.24 30.24 20.75
C ILE A 161 -44.02 31.33 19.95
N TYR A 162 -44.50 31.21 18.69
CA TYR A 162 -44.95 30.11 17.76
C TYR A 162 -44.06 29.97 16.48
N ARG A 163 -44.13 29.01 15.51
CA ARG A 163 -45.00 27.86 15.08
C ARG A 163 -45.87 28.10 13.80
N LEU A 164 -46.22 27.00 13.09
CA LEU A 164 -47.07 26.81 11.86
C LEU A 164 -46.28 26.57 10.54
N SER A 165 -46.66 25.67 9.62
CA SER A 165 -47.72 24.63 9.60
C SER A 165 -47.53 23.55 8.49
N SER A 166 -47.67 22.27 8.85
CA SER A 166 -48.51 21.18 8.25
C SER A 166 -48.98 21.24 6.78
N SER A 167 -49.27 20.14 6.04
CA SER A 167 -49.29 18.67 6.29
C SER A 167 -49.74 17.91 5.03
N LEU A 168 -49.49 16.59 4.95
CA LEU A 168 -50.39 15.59 4.35
C LEU A 168 -50.12 14.19 4.99
N LEU A 169 -50.99 13.19 4.78
CA LEU A 169 -51.21 12.08 5.73
C LEU A 169 -51.07 10.64 5.16
N ASP A 170 -50.83 9.72 6.11
CA ASP A 170 -50.94 8.24 6.12
C ASP A 170 -52.33 7.67 5.71
N PRO A 171 -52.65 6.33 5.72
CA PRO A 171 -51.92 5.19 6.31
C PRO A 171 -51.94 3.83 5.55
N LEU A 172 -51.28 2.81 6.13
CA LEU A 172 -51.88 1.48 6.45
C LEU A 172 -50.95 0.62 7.35
N SER A 173 -51.50 -0.30 8.17
CA SER A 173 -50.78 -1.11 9.17
C SER A 173 -51.50 -2.48 9.44
N PRO A 174 -51.26 -3.26 10.53
CA PRO A 174 -50.34 -4.41 10.47
C PRO A 174 -50.90 -5.77 11.02
N LEU A 175 -50.15 -6.86 10.83
CA LEU A 175 -50.29 -8.16 11.53
C LEU A 175 -48.87 -8.72 11.79
N LEU A 176 -48.38 -8.82 13.04
CA LEU A 176 -48.65 -9.80 14.12
C LEU A 176 -47.85 -11.13 14.03
N LEU A 177 -46.66 -11.12 14.66
CA LEU A 177 -46.20 -11.98 15.78
C LEU A 177 -46.47 -13.51 15.77
N PRO A 178 -45.52 -14.36 16.24
CA PRO A 178 -44.99 -14.28 17.61
C PRO A 178 -43.46 -14.32 17.78
N ALA A 179 -43.02 -13.99 19.01
CA ALA A 179 -41.67 -14.20 19.53
C ALA A 179 -41.74 -15.06 20.81
N HIS A 180 -40.63 -15.70 21.19
CA HIS A 180 -40.50 -16.43 22.46
C HIS A 180 -39.15 -16.13 23.14
N GLU A 181 -39.09 -16.44 24.45
CA GLU A 181 -38.02 -16.10 25.40
C GLU A 181 -36.60 -16.47 24.96
N MET A 182 -35.57 -15.63 25.17
CA MET A 182 -35.00 -15.12 26.44
C MET A 182 -34.32 -16.18 27.31
N ALA A 183 -32.98 -16.11 27.40
CA ALA A 183 -32.17 -16.78 28.40
C ALA A 183 -30.95 -15.91 28.77
N SER A 184 -31.14 -14.99 29.71
CA SER A 184 -30.07 -14.12 30.23
C SER A 184 -29.39 -14.75 31.45
N TYR A 185 -28.06 -14.90 31.42
CA TYR A 185 -27.28 -15.19 32.62
C TYR A 185 -26.35 -14.03 32.98
N ALA A 186 -26.70 -13.32 34.04
CA ALA A 186 -25.74 -12.52 34.79
C ALA A 186 -24.93 -13.43 35.71
N ASN A 187 -23.67 -13.09 35.98
CA ASN A 187 -22.91 -13.72 37.06
C ASN A 187 -21.96 -12.69 37.69
N SER A 188 -22.14 -12.44 38.98
CA SER A 188 -21.34 -11.47 39.76
C SER A 188 -20.08 -12.13 40.32
N SER A 189 -18.96 -11.43 40.27
CA SER A 189 -17.67 -11.89 40.76
C SER A 189 -17.52 -11.87 42.28
N THR A 190 -16.89 -12.91 42.85
CA THR A 190 -15.96 -12.73 43.99
C THR A 190 -14.82 -13.74 43.94
N ALA A 191 -13.61 -13.19 44.10
CA ALA A 191 -12.27 -13.79 44.15
C ALA A 191 -12.08 -15.26 44.57
N SER A 192 -11.21 -15.94 43.83
CA SER A 192 -9.95 -16.44 44.38
C SER A 192 -8.80 -16.09 43.41
N SER A 193 -7.59 -15.88 43.95
CA SER A 193 -6.42 -15.44 43.19
C SER A 193 -5.46 -16.60 42.91
N ASP A 194 -4.89 -16.65 41.71
CA ASP A 194 -3.47 -16.98 41.52
C ASP A 194 -3.00 -16.48 40.14
N ILE A 195 -1.85 -15.78 40.12
CA ILE A 195 -1.21 -15.25 38.90
C ILE A 195 0.27 -15.60 38.96
N TYR A 196 0.75 -16.39 37.99
CA TYR A 196 2.17 -16.70 37.85
C TYR A 196 2.78 -16.05 36.60
N THR A 197 3.66 -15.07 36.84
CA THR A 197 4.58 -14.51 35.85
C THR A 197 6.02 -14.87 36.20
N PRO A 198 6.87 -15.21 35.23
CA PRO A 198 8.32 -15.17 35.41
C PRO A 198 8.96 -13.99 34.64
N ARG A 199 9.71 -13.14 35.36
CA ARG A 199 10.71 -12.24 34.76
C ARG A 199 12.11 -12.60 35.29
N SER A 200 13.05 -12.56 34.37
CA SER A 200 14.51 -12.49 34.52
C SER A 200 15.08 -11.97 35.85
N ILE A 201 16.09 -12.65 36.39
CA ILE A 201 17.09 -12.11 37.34
C ILE A 201 18.50 -12.54 36.90
N SER A 202 19.48 -11.65 37.06
CA SER A 202 20.91 -11.86 36.73
C SER A 202 21.71 -12.40 37.93
N PRO A 203 22.81 -13.16 37.72
CA PRO A 203 23.67 -13.63 38.80
C PRO A 203 24.81 -12.65 39.14
N SER A 204 25.11 -12.47 40.43
CA SER A 204 26.31 -11.73 40.90
C SER A 204 26.94 -12.35 42.16
N SER A 205 28.18 -12.82 42.01
CA SER A 205 29.26 -12.87 43.02
C SER A 205 29.06 -13.54 44.41
N SER A 206 29.62 -14.76 44.52
CA SER A 206 30.79 -15.09 45.39
C SER A 206 30.66 -15.61 46.86
N VAL A 207 31.78 -16.22 47.32
CA VAL A 207 32.20 -16.60 48.70
C VAL A 207 31.75 -17.96 49.31
N SER A 208 32.30 -19.05 48.75
CA SER A 208 33.02 -20.16 49.41
C SER A 208 32.84 -20.53 50.91
N ARG A 209 32.63 -21.84 51.17
CA ARG A 209 33.22 -22.72 52.25
C ARG A 209 32.66 -24.16 52.11
N SER A 210 33.20 -25.25 52.70
CA SER A 210 34.55 -25.83 52.64
C SER A 210 34.60 -27.20 53.36
N SER A 211 35.10 -28.25 52.69
CA SER A 211 35.80 -29.44 53.26
C SER A 211 35.10 -30.54 54.08
N GLN A 212 35.18 -31.79 53.55
CA GLN A 212 35.56 -33.06 54.22
C GLN A 212 34.62 -33.68 55.29
N SER A 213 34.63 -34.99 55.61
CA SER A 213 35.50 -36.16 55.27
C SER A 213 34.64 -37.44 54.99
N SER A 214 35.09 -38.71 54.82
CA SER A 214 36.36 -39.41 55.11
C SER A 214 36.43 -40.84 54.49
N ILE A 215 37.65 -41.32 54.14
CA ILE A 215 38.17 -42.73 54.27
C ILE A 215 37.52 -43.81 53.35
N THR A 216 38.20 -44.74 52.63
CA THR A 216 39.33 -45.67 52.95
C THR A 216 40.43 -45.84 51.87
N THR A 217 41.55 -46.44 52.31
CA THR A 217 42.63 -47.20 51.61
C THR A 217 42.22 -48.00 50.35
N SER A 218 43.06 -48.26 49.34
CA SER A 218 44.50 -47.95 49.08
C SER A 218 44.78 -48.03 47.53
N HIS A 219 45.97 -48.19 46.91
CA HIS A 219 47.34 -48.59 47.30
C HIS A 219 48.45 -48.07 46.32
N ARG A 220 49.68 -48.59 46.49
CA ARG A 220 50.94 -48.37 45.74
C ARG A 220 50.92 -48.81 44.26
N MET A 221 51.79 -48.39 43.32
CA MET A 221 52.85 -47.35 43.15
C MET A 221 53.35 -47.46 41.66
N SER A 222 54.23 -46.63 41.06
CA SER A 222 54.53 -45.18 41.10
C SER A 222 55.78 -44.88 40.22
N ILE A 223 56.04 -43.61 39.87
CA ILE A 223 57.36 -43.04 39.41
C ILE A 223 57.82 -43.41 37.97
N SER A 224 58.36 -42.52 37.13
CA SER A 224 58.25 -41.03 37.03
C SER A 224 58.86 -40.51 35.70
N HIS A 225 58.70 -39.19 35.48
CA HIS A 225 59.63 -38.27 34.79
C HIS A 225 59.68 -38.11 33.24
N SER A 226 59.82 -36.82 32.90
CA SER A 226 60.58 -36.24 31.79
C SER A 226 59.93 -36.02 30.42
N ARG A 227 60.09 -34.77 29.96
CA ARG A 227 59.67 -34.22 28.67
C ARG A 227 60.38 -34.90 27.50
N ARG A 228 59.67 -35.10 26.38
CA ARG A 228 60.23 -34.74 25.06
C ARG A 228 59.15 -34.45 24.00
N ILE A 229 59.57 -33.65 23.03
CA ILE A 229 58.79 -33.13 21.90
C ILE A 229 58.43 -34.26 20.94
N SER A 230 57.23 -34.24 20.36
CA SER A 230 56.97 -34.85 19.04
C SER A 230 55.80 -34.17 18.32
N ALA A 231 55.86 -34.20 16.98
CA ALA A 231 54.81 -33.92 16.01
C ALA A 231 53.89 -32.68 16.21
N GLN A 232 54.09 -31.67 15.36
CA GLN A 232 52.93 -30.95 14.79
C GLN A 232 52.07 -31.98 14.05
N ASN A 233 50.76 -32.01 14.30
CA ASN A 233 49.84 -32.87 13.59
C ASN A 233 48.98 -32.00 12.65
N PRO A 234 49.27 -31.95 11.33
CA PRO A 234 48.72 -30.94 10.41
C PRO A 234 47.28 -31.27 9.94
N MET A 235 46.50 -31.98 10.76
CA MET A 235 45.07 -32.16 10.58
C MET A 235 44.35 -31.57 11.80
N SER A 236 44.21 -30.24 11.79
CA SER A 236 43.17 -29.56 12.57
C SER A 236 41.82 -30.19 12.24
N SER A 237 40.99 -30.43 13.25
CA SER A 237 39.70 -31.12 13.16
C SER A 237 38.95 -30.84 11.87
N ILE A 238 38.88 -31.85 10.99
CA ILE A 238 37.98 -31.84 9.84
C ILE A 238 36.57 -31.91 10.41
N ASP A 239 35.89 -30.76 10.46
CA ASP A 239 34.50 -30.69 10.91
C ASP A 239 33.60 -31.31 9.84
N LEU A 240 33.26 -32.58 10.06
CA LEU A 240 32.36 -33.34 9.21
C LEU A 240 30.98 -32.69 9.09
N ALA A 241 30.48 -32.00 10.12
CA ALA A 241 29.19 -31.32 10.05
C ALA A 241 29.27 -30.07 9.13
N THR A 242 30.37 -29.32 9.17
CA THR A 242 30.62 -28.23 8.21
C THR A 242 30.78 -28.76 6.78
N ILE A 243 31.41 -29.92 6.58
CA ILE A 243 31.53 -30.54 5.24
C ILE A 243 30.18 -31.08 4.75
N GLU A 244 29.41 -31.76 5.60
CA GLU A 244 28.07 -32.27 5.26
C GLU A 244 27.10 -31.12 4.95
N GLU A 245 27.12 -30.02 5.72
CA GLU A 245 26.33 -28.83 5.42
C GLU A 245 26.81 -28.15 4.12
N ALA A 246 28.12 -28.05 3.87
CA ALA A 246 28.64 -27.51 2.61
C ALA A 246 28.26 -28.38 1.40
N MET A 247 28.28 -29.70 1.54
CA MET A 247 27.80 -30.65 0.52
C MET A 247 26.28 -30.58 0.34
N ARG A 248 25.51 -30.41 1.43
CA ARG A 248 24.05 -30.23 1.38
C ARG A 248 23.70 -28.94 0.64
N VAL A 249 24.33 -27.82 0.99
CA VAL A 249 24.13 -26.51 0.33
C VAL A 249 24.57 -26.56 -1.13
N ALA A 250 25.70 -27.20 -1.47
CA ALA A 250 26.11 -27.41 -2.86
C ALA A 250 25.09 -28.27 -3.65
N ASN A 251 24.45 -29.25 -3.00
CA ASN A 251 23.39 -30.05 -3.59
C ASN A 251 22.04 -29.31 -3.73
N LEU A 252 21.82 -28.15 -3.10
CA LEU A 252 20.63 -27.32 -3.37
C LEU A 252 20.69 -26.68 -4.77
N ASP A 253 21.90 -26.41 -5.29
CA ASP A 253 22.14 -25.94 -6.67
C ASP A 253 22.31 -27.12 -7.67
N THR A 254 21.56 -28.22 -7.48
CA THR A 254 21.71 -29.48 -8.24
C THR A 254 21.46 -29.35 -9.75
N LEU A 255 20.77 -28.29 -10.20
CA LEU A 255 20.60 -27.97 -11.62
C LEU A 255 21.89 -27.37 -12.20
N LYS A 256 22.71 -28.23 -12.82
CA LYS A 256 24.07 -27.97 -13.37
C LYS A 256 24.26 -26.73 -14.29
N GLY A 257 23.19 -26.03 -14.67
CA GLY A 257 23.26 -24.72 -15.35
C GLY A 257 23.43 -23.53 -14.39
N TYR A 258 22.91 -23.60 -13.16
CA TYR A 258 22.86 -22.44 -12.25
C TYR A 258 24.17 -22.17 -11.49
N SER A 259 25.05 -23.16 -11.36
CA SER A 259 26.30 -23.07 -10.57
C SER A 259 27.49 -22.42 -11.31
N GLN A 260 27.31 -22.01 -12.57
CA GLN A 260 28.39 -21.46 -13.40
C GLN A 260 28.78 -20.02 -12.98
N LYS A 261 29.98 -19.55 -13.37
CA LYS A 261 30.45 -18.17 -13.12
C LYS A 261 30.41 -17.26 -14.34
N SER A 262 30.20 -17.83 -15.52
CA SER A 262 30.05 -17.10 -16.77
C SER A 262 28.70 -17.46 -17.38
N TYR A 263 28.03 -16.47 -17.95
CA TYR A 263 26.71 -16.61 -18.54
C TYR A 263 26.73 -16.00 -19.94
N GLY A 264 26.23 -16.78 -20.90
CA GLY A 264 25.96 -16.29 -22.25
C GLY A 264 24.78 -15.34 -22.29
N GLU A 265 24.59 -14.68 -23.42
CA GLU A 265 23.37 -13.96 -23.71
C GLU A 265 22.21 -14.95 -23.94
N VAL A 266 21.02 -14.64 -23.41
CA VAL A 266 19.82 -15.47 -23.59
C VAL A 266 19.35 -15.35 -25.04
N GLN A 267 19.60 -16.39 -25.84
CA GLN A 267 19.13 -16.48 -27.21
C GLN A 267 17.69 -17.00 -27.27
N GLN A 268 16.81 -16.27 -27.97
CA GLN A 268 15.50 -16.76 -28.40
C GLN A 268 15.65 -17.45 -29.76
N TYR A 269 15.28 -18.73 -29.85
CA TYR A 269 15.29 -19.47 -31.13
C TYR A 269 14.03 -19.23 -31.98
N ALA A 270 12.98 -18.66 -31.38
CA ALA A 270 11.74 -18.25 -32.04
C ALA A 270 11.15 -17.05 -31.28
N THR A 271 10.39 -16.20 -31.99
CA THR A 271 9.61 -15.12 -31.37
C THR A 271 8.35 -15.68 -30.73
N THR A 272 7.98 -15.18 -29.55
CA THR A 272 6.72 -15.55 -28.89
C THR A 272 5.54 -14.86 -29.56
N GLU A 273 4.63 -15.64 -30.16
CA GLU A 273 3.37 -15.13 -30.71
C GLU A 273 2.24 -15.32 -29.69
N TYR A 274 1.59 -14.22 -29.31
CA TYR A 274 0.41 -14.24 -28.44
C TYR A 274 -0.87 -14.13 -29.27
N LEU A 275 -1.86 -14.97 -28.97
CA LEU A 275 -3.20 -14.85 -29.55
C LEU A 275 -3.86 -13.56 -29.08
N THR A 276 -4.56 -12.85 -29.98
CA THR A 276 -5.34 -11.67 -29.57
C THR A 276 -6.68 -12.08 -28.96
N GLN A 277 -7.22 -11.25 -28.05
CA GLN A 277 -8.55 -11.44 -27.46
C GLN A 277 -9.65 -11.66 -28.51
N ASN A 278 -9.54 -11.03 -29.68
CA ASN A 278 -10.50 -11.17 -30.76
C ASN A 278 -10.44 -12.57 -31.42
N GLN A 279 -9.24 -13.13 -31.58
CA GLN A 279 -9.03 -14.46 -32.16
C GLN A 279 -9.28 -15.61 -31.17
N ALA A 280 -9.09 -15.38 -29.87
CA ALA A 280 -9.23 -16.42 -28.84
C ALA A 280 -10.67 -17.00 -28.76
N LEU A 281 -10.78 -18.31 -28.62
CA LEU A 281 -12.06 -19.04 -28.55
C LEU A 281 -12.05 -20.13 -27.47
N GLY A 282 -13.24 -20.49 -26.98
CA GLY A 282 -13.45 -21.59 -26.05
C GLY A 282 -12.64 -21.42 -24.76
N TYR A 283 -11.93 -22.48 -24.38
CA TYR A 283 -11.15 -22.53 -23.15
C TYR A 283 -9.99 -21.51 -23.09
N GLN A 284 -9.54 -20.97 -24.23
CA GLN A 284 -8.54 -19.89 -24.28
C GLN A 284 -9.06 -18.61 -23.60
N VAL A 285 -10.34 -18.29 -23.80
CA VAL A 285 -11.02 -17.11 -23.23
C VAL A 285 -11.30 -17.29 -21.73
N LEU A 286 -11.37 -18.54 -21.25
CA LEU A 286 -11.59 -18.86 -19.84
C LEU A 286 -10.28 -18.95 -19.04
N ASN A 287 -9.17 -19.30 -19.70
CA ASN A 287 -7.85 -19.38 -19.09
C ASN A 287 -7.13 -18.03 -18.97
N GLU A 288 -7.40 -17.07 -19.87
CA GLU A 288 -6.78 -15.74 -19.83
C GLU A 288 -7.52 -14.83 -18.83
N PRO A 289 -6.94 -14.47 -17.67
CA PRO A 289 -7.66 -13.80 -16.60
C PRO A 289 -8.16 -12.39 -16.94
N LEU A 290 -7.59 -11.72 -17.96
CA LEU A 290 -8.08 -10.43 -18.45
C LEU A 290 -9.30 -10.53 -19.36
N TRP A 291 -9.57 -11.71 -19.93
CA TRP A 291 -10.69 -11.91 -20.86
C TRP A 291 -11.83 -12.71 -20.21
N ASN A 292 -11.54 -13.48 -19.18
CA ASN A 292 -12.50 -14.32 -18.48
C ASN A 292 -13.44 -13.52 -17.55
N LYS A 293 -14.65 -13.22 -18.03
CA LYS A 293 -15.72 -12.59 -17.23
C LYS A 293 -16.54 -13.59 -16.39
N GLY A 294 -16.09 -14.84 -16.26
CA GLY A 294 -16.72 -15.86 -15.42
C GLY A 294 -18.14 -16.21 -15.87
N LEU A 295 -19.13 -15.96 -15.01
CA LEU A 295 -20.56 -16.19 -15.34
C LEU A 295 -21.24 -14.99 -16.00
N SER A 296 -20.55 -13.84 -16.11
CA SER A 296 -21.08 -12.61 -16.71
C SER A 296 -20.96 -12.53 -18.23
N PHE A 297 -20.45 -13.57 -18.91
CA PHE A 297 -20.56 -13.66 -20.37
C PHE A 297 -22.03 -13.71 -20.81
N THR A 298 -22.43 -12.77 -21.66
CA THR A 298 -23.78 -12.69 -22.26
C THR A 298 -24.05 -13.88 -23.19
N PRO A 299 -25.32 -14.20 -23.53
CA PRO A 299 -25.63 -15.29 -24.46
C PRO A 299 -24.95 -15.13 -25.82
N ALA A 300 -24.88 -13.90 -26.34
CA ALA A 300 -24.20 -13.58 -27.59
C ALA A 300 -22.71 -13.90 -27.52
N GLN A 301 -22.01 -13.48 -26.45
CA GLN A 301 -20.59 -13.82 -26.24
C GLN A 301 -20.39 -15.33 -26.05
N ARG A 302 -21.28 -16.01 -25.30
CA ARG A 302 -21.18 -17.47 -25.09
C ARG A 302 -21.29 -18.25 -26.41
N ILE A 303 -22.09 -17.77 -27.36
CA ILE A 303 -22.16 -18.32 -28.72
C ILE A 303 -20.91 -17.92 -29.52
N SER A 304 -20.63 -16.61 -29.68
CA SER A 304 -19.57 -16.12 -30.56
C SER A 304 -18.15 -16.48 -30.12
N LYS A 305 -17.96 -16.87 -28.85
CA LYS A 305 -16.70 -17.34 -28.29
C LYS A 305 -16.68 -18.83 -27.96
N ASN A 306 -17.66 -19.63 -28.40
CA ASN A 306 -17.73 -21.08 -28.17
C ASN A 306 -17.65 -21.48 -26.67
N LEU A 307 -18.32 -20.73 -25.79
CA LEU A 307 -18.33 -20.97 -24.33
C LEU A 307 -19.58 -21.74 -23.85
N THR A 308 -20.60 -21.87 -24.70
CA THR A 308 -21.82 -22.64 -24.39
C THR A 308 -21.47 -24.09 -24.02
N GLY A 309 -21.78 -24.48 -22.79
CA GLY A 309 -21.45 -25.80 -22.23
C GLY A 309 -20.09 -25.89 -21.52
N LEU A 310 -19.18 -24.92 -21.72
CA LEU A 310 -17.92 -24.83 -20.96
C LEU A 310 -18.10 -24.16 -19.59
N ILE A 311 -19.13 -23.30 -19.46
CA ILE A 311 -19.53 -22.66 -18.20
C ILE A 311 -21.00 -22.96 -17.86
N PRO A 312 -21.37 -22.99 -16.56
CA PRO A 312 -22.75 -23.18 -16.11
C PRO A 312 -23.77 -22.29 -16.83
N HIS A 313 -24.97 -22.82 -17.09
CA HIS A 313 -26.01 -22.11 -17.85
C HIS A 313 -26.48 -20.80 -17.19
N VAL A 314 -26.40 -20.69 -15.86
CA VAL A 314 -26.72 -19.47 -15.12
C VAL A 314 -25.85 -18.29 -15.61
N MET A 315 -26.48 -17.12 -15.69
CA MET A 315 -25.81 -15.84 -15.95
C MET A 315 -25.85 -15.01 -14.67
N GLU A 316 -24.78 -14.26 -14.42
CA GLU A 316 -24.65 -13.47 -13.21
C GLU A 316 -24.08 -12.08 -13.52
N ASP A 317 -24.48 -11.08 -12.74
CA ASP A 317 -23.80 -9.79 -12.70
C ASP A 317 -22.52 -9.87 -11.85
N THR A 318 -21.67 -8.85 -11.96
CA THR A 318 -20.43 -8.75 -11.18
C THR A 318 -20.71 -8.70 -9.68
N THR A 319 -21.84 -8.12 -9.25
CA THR A 319 -22.24 -8.06 -7.83
C THR A 319 -22.44 -9.46 -7.23
N LYS A 320 -23.09 -10.38 -7.94
CA LYS A 320 -23.28 -11.77 -7.50
C LYS A 320 -21.96 -12.55 -7.47
N GLN A 321 -21.05 -12.28 -8.41
CA GLN A 321 -19.70 -12.83 -8.37
C GLN A 321 -18.90 -12.28 -7.16
N CYS A 322 -19.01 -10.98 -6.85
CA CYS A 322 -18.40 -10.36 -5.67
C CYS A 322 -18.96 -10.96 -4.37
N GLU A 323 -20.28 -11.12 -4.23
CA GLU A 323 -20.90 -11.79 -3.07
C GLU A 323 -20.32 -13.19 -2.83
N ARG A 324 -20.18 -14.00 -3.90
CA ARG A 324 -19.60 -15.36 -3.80
C ARG A 324 -18.15 -15.30 -3.34
N ALA A 325 -17.32 -14.48 -3.99
CA ALA A 325 -15.90 -14.39 -3.67
C ALA A 325 -15.69 -13.85 -2.24
N LEU A 326 -16.44 -12.82 -1.83
CA LEU A 326 -16.39 -12.25 -0.48
C LEU A 326 -16.86 -13.25 0.59
N LYS A 327 -17.90 -14.05 0.31
CA LYS A 327 -18.30 -15.16 1.19
C LYS A 327 -17.16 -16.15 1.39
N MET A 328 -16.44 -16.51 0.32
CA MET A 328 -15.29 -17.42 0.40
C MET A 328 -14.12 -16.79 1.17
N ILE A 329 -13.74 -15.53 0.89
CA ILE A 329 -12.71 -14.76 1.63
C ILE A 329 -13.01 -14.77 3.13
N ARG A 330 -14.27 -14.54 3.52
CA ARG A 330 -14.68 -14.50 4.93
C ARG A 330 -14.74 -15.87 5.63
N THR A 331 -14.62 -16.99 4.91
CA THR A 331 -14.38 -18.32 5.53
C THR A 331 -12.92 -18.55 5.93
N ARG A 332 -12.00 -17.74 5.44
CA ARG A 332 -10.55 -17.93 5.65
C ARG A 332 -10.12 -17.30 6.97
N GLN A 333 -9.24 -18.00 7.69
CA GLN A 333 -8.85 -17.63 9.06
C GLN A 333 -7.71 -16.60 9.08
N THR A 334 -6.59 -16.88 8.40
CA THR A 334 -5.43 -15.99 8.39
C THR A 334 -5.50 -14.93 7.28
N GLY A 335 -4.65 -13.90 7.37
CA GLY A 335 -4.45 -12.94 6.27
C GLY A 335 -3.90 -13.62 5.01
N ILE A 336 -2.98 -14.56 5.17
CA ILE A 336 -2.35 -15.30 4.07
C ILE A 336 -3.39 -16.14 3.32
N ASP A 337 -4.26 -16.88 4.03
CA ASP A 337 -5.34 -17.65 3.38
C ASP A 337 -6.26 -16.79 2.51
N LYS A 338 -6.52 -15.54 2.96
CA LYS A 338 -7.33 -14.56 2.21
C LYS A 338 -6.56 -14.00 1.03
N TYR A 339 -5.26 -13.69 1.19
CA TYR A 339 -4.38 -13.28 0.10
C TYR A 339 -4.28 -14.36 -0.99
N LEU A 340 -4.06 -15.63 -0.61
CA LEU A 340 -3.97 -16.74 -1.56
C LEU A 340 -5.27 -16.92 -2.36
N TYR A 341 -6.43 -16.79 -1.70
CA TYR A 341 -7.71 -16.79 -2.40
C TYR A 341 -7.87 -15.56 -3.31
N LEU A 342 -7.43 -14.36 -2.90
CA LEU A 342 -7.44 -13.16 -3.75
C LEU A 342 -6.49 -13.27 -4.96
N SER A 343 -5.29 -13.85 -4.81
CA SER A 343 -4.39 -14.17 -5.94
C SER A 343 -5.00 -15.24 -6.86
N THR A 344 -5.74 -16.21 -6.31
CA THR A 344 -6.51 -17.19 -7.11
C THR A 344 -7.60 -16.49 -7.94
N VAL A 345 -8.34 -15.53 -7.36
CA VAL A 345 -9.33 -14.72 -8.10
C VAL A 345 -8.63 -13.87 -9.17
N LYS A 346 -7.53 -13.18 -8.84
CA LYS A 346 -6.71 -12.41 -9.81
C LYS A 346 -6.18 -13.30 -10.95
N GLY A 347 -5.90 -14.57 -10.67
CA GLY A 347 -5.47 -15.58 -11.64
C GLY A 347 -6.60 -16.28 -12.38
N GLN A 348 -7.85 -15.83 -12.22
CA GLN A 348 -9.01 -16.37 -12.92
C GLN A 348 -9.85 -15.28 -13.61
N ASN A 349 -10.07 -14.13 -12.96
CA ASN A 349 -10.86 -13.01 -13.45
C ASN A 349 -10.33 -11.70 -12.83
N VAL A 350 -9.67 -10.89 -13.65
CA VAL A 350 -9.02 -9.63 -13.23
C VAL A 350 -10.03 -8.53 -12.91
N ASP A 351 -11.14 -8.47 -13.66
CA ASP A 351 -12.24 -7.52 -13.38
C ASP A 351 -12.80 -7.76 -11.97
N LEU A 352 -13.11 -9.02 -11.64
CA LEU A 352 -13.64 -9.42 -10.33
C LEU A 352 -12.66 -9.12 -9.19
N PHE A 353 -11.36 -9.39 -9.37
CA PHE A 353 -10.34 -9.06 -8.39
C PHE A 353 -10.31 -7.56 -8.07
N TYR A 354 -10.28 -6.70 -9.09
CA TYR A 354 -10.24 -5.26 -8.88
C TYR A 354 -11.56 -4.68 -8.41
N ARG A 355 -12.71 -5.24 -8.84
CA ARG A 355 -14.03 -4.85 -8.32
C ARG A 355 -14.13 -5.11 -6.81
N LEU A 356 -13.67 -6.28 -6.34
CA LEU A 356 -13.58 -6.59 -4.91
C LEU A 356 -12.69 -5.59 -4.15
N LEU A 357 -11.49 -5.29 -4.67
CA LEU A 357 -10.57 -4.34 -4.03
C LEU A 357 -11.12 -2.90 -3.97
N ILE A 358 -11.92 -2.48 -4.96
CA ILE A 358 -12.55 -1.16 -4.98
C ILE A 358 -13.75 -1.11 -4.01
N ASP A 359 -14.70 -2.04 -4.13
CA ASP A 359 -15.93 -2.03 -3.32
C ASP A 359 -15.67 -2.31 -1.82
N HIS A 360 -14.57 -3.00 -1.50
CA HIS A 360 -14.24 -3.41 -0.14
C HIS A 360 -12.82 -3.00 0.27
N ALA A 361 -12.34 -1.85 -0.22
CA ALA A 361 -11.00 -1.30 0.00
C ALA A 361 -10.49 -1.46 1.44
N LYS A 362 -11.30 -1.08 2.44
CA LYS A 362 -10.95 -1.16 3.86
C LYS A 362 -10.77 -2.58 4.41
N GLU A 363 -11.45 -3.58 3.86
CA GLU A 363 -11.31 -4.99 4.27
C GLU A 363 -10.21 -5.71 3.48
N LEU A 364 -10.03 -5.36 2.20
CA LEU A 364 -9.22 -6.16 1.27
C LEU A 364 -7.88 -5.53 0.84
N MET A 365 -7.71 -4.20 0.84
CA MET A 365 -6.39 -3.60 0.59
C MET A 365 -5.33 -4.03 1.60
N PRO A 366 -5.59 -4.15 2.92
CA PRO A 366 -4.61 -4.64 3.89
C PRO A 366 -4.16 -6.10 3.69
N LEU A 367 -4.83 -6.86 2.80
CA LEU A 367 -4.48 -8.24 2.46
C LEU A 367 -3.51 -8.31 1.28
N VAL A 368 -3.70 -7.47 0.26
CA VAL A 368 -2.80 -7.35 -0.91
C VAL A 368 -1.65 -6.34 -0.68
N TYR A 369 -1.62 -5.71 0.49
CA TYR A 369 -0.65 -4.72 0.89
C TYR A 369 -0.29 -4.85 2.38
N THR A 370 0.30 -3.82 2.99
CA THR A 370 0.67 -3.83 4.41
C THR A 370 -0.56 -3.99 5.31
N PRO A 371 -0.54 -4.88 6.33
CA PRO A 371 0.60 -5.68 6.77
C PRO A 371 0.80 -7.01 6.02
N THR A 372 -0.26 -7.65 5.53
CA THR A 372 -0.23 -9.07 5.10
C THR A 372 0.72 -9.36 3.96
N ILE A 373 0.99 -8.40 3.06
CA ILE A 373 1.98 -8.59 1.99
C ILE A 373 3.40 -8.86 2.54
N GLY A 374 3.71 -8.39 3.76
CA GLY A 374 4.97 -8.72 4.45
C GLY A 374 5.04 -10.19 4.86
N ASP A 375 3.95 -10.73 5.41
CA ASP A 375 3.84 -12.16 5.78
C ASP A 375 3.92 -13.07 4.54
N VAL A 376 3.36 -12.60 3.42
CA VAL A 376 3.48 -13.23 2.09
C VAL A 376 4.92 -13.19 1.60
N CYS A 377 5.61 -12.05 1.69
CA CYS A 377 7.02 -11.95 1.28
C CYS A 377 7.91 -12.88 2.12
N LEU A 378 7.72 -12.98 3.44
CA LEU A 378 8.47 -13.90 4.30
C LEU A 378 8.37 -15.38 3.86
N GLN A 379 7.31 -15.76 3.16
CA GLN A 379 7.03 -17.14 2.73
C GLN A 379 6.92 -17.29 1.22
N TYR A 380 7.29 -16.28 0.42
CA TYR A 380 6.89 -16.18 -0.99
C TYR A 380 7.31 -17.41 -1.83
N SER A 381 8.52 -17.92 -1.63
CA SER A 381 9.01 -19.14 -2.31
C SER A 381 8.16 -20.38 -2.00
N THR A 382 7.67 -20.54 -0.77
CA THR A 382 6.76 -21.62 -0.36
C THR A 382 5.34 -21.42 -0.87
N LEU A 383 4.92 -20.16 -1.03
CA LEU A 383 3.59 -19.76 -1.49
C LEU A 383 3.47 -19.60 -3.01
N TYR A 384 4.57 -19.81 -3.74
CA TYR A 384 4.62 -19.59 -5.19
C TYR A 384 3.78 -20.61 -5.95
N THR A 385 2.78 -20.12 -6.69
CA THR A 385 1.83 -20.94 -7.46
C THR A 385 1.82 -20.61 -8.95
N ARG A 386 2.20 -19.39 -9.33
CA ARG A 386 2.22 -18.90 -10.71
C ARG A 386 3.18 -17.70 -10.85
N PRO A 387 3.77 -17.45 -12.03
CA PRO A 387 4.48 -16.20 -12.27
C PRO A 387 3.50 -15.03 -12.29
N GLU A 388 3.80 -13.97 -11.54
CA GLU A 388 3.08 -12.69 -11.58
C GLU A 388 3.98 -11.49 -11.92
N ALA A 389 5.29 -11.71 -12.13
CA ALA A 389 6.30 -10.67 -12.28
C ALA A 389 7.42 -11.07 -13.26
N LEU A 390 8.27 -10.10 -13.61
CA LEU A 390 9.49 -10.31 -14.38
C LEU A 390 10.70 -10.45 -13.44
N TYR A 391 11.38 -11.60 -13.52
CA TYR A 391 12.53 -11.93 -12.68
C TYR A 391 13.81 -11.75 -13.51
N ILE A 392 14.66 -10.80 -13.13
CA ILE A 392 15.92 -10.49 -13.83
C ILE A 392 17.09 -10.78 -12.91
N SER A 393 17.81 -11.87 -13.14
CA SER A 393 19.00 -12.19 -12.34
C SER A 393 20.21 -11.39 -12.80
N ILE A 394 21.10 -11.00 -11.88
CA ILE A 394 22.40 -10.40 -12.23
C ILE A 394 23.26 -11.33 -13.10
N LYS A 395 23.08 -12.65 -12.96
CA LYS A 395 23.67 -13.66 -13.85
C LYS A 395 23.23 -13.51 -15.31
N GLN A 396 22.10 -12.87 -15.57
CA GLN A 396 21.52 -12.68 -16.91
C GLN A 396 21.72 -11.24 -17.44
N ARG A 397 22.51 -10.38 -16.77
CA ARG A 397 22.57 -8.93 -17.03
C ARG A 397 22.73 -8.51 -18.50
N LYS A 398 23.53 -9.25 -19.28
CA LYS A 398 23.71 -9.05 -20.73
C LYS A 398 22.43 -9.21 -21.58
N SER A 399 21.35 -9.76 -21.02
CA SER A 399 20.16 -10.24 -21.74
C SER A 399 18.88 -9.46 -21.39
N MET A 400 18.99 -8.37 -20.62
CA MET A 400 17.82 -7.63 -20.12
C MET A 400 16.82 -7.24 -21.20
N LYS A 401 17.30 -6.78 -22.37
CA LYS A 401 16.44 -6.38 -23.50
C LYS A 401 15.58 -7.53 -24.01
N THR A 402 16.14 -8.74 -24.07
CA THR A 402 15.43 -9.98 -24.45
C THR A 402 14.45 -10.40 -23.36
N ILE A 403 14.84 -10.28 -22.09
CA ILE A 403 14.00 -10.62 -20.94
C ILE A 403 12.80 -9.67 -20.82
N LEU A 404 13.00 -8.36 -20.96
CA LEU A 404 11.95 -7.34 -20.99
C LEU A 404 10.92 -7.61 -22.10
N LYS A 405 11.37 -8.07 -23.28
CA LYS A 405 10.51 -8.44 -24.41
C LYS A 405 9.77 -9.77 -24.26
N ASN A 406 10.01 -10.54 -23.18
CA ASN A 406 9.18 -11.71 -22.83
C ASN A 406 7.90 -11.32 -22.06
N TRP A 407 7.70 -10.03 -21.71
CA TRP A 407 6.47 -9.60 -21.03
C TRP A 407 5.28 -9.65 -22.01
N PRO A 408 4.16 -10.30 -21.67
CA PRO A 408 3.06 -10.55 -22.61
C PRO A 408 2.27 -9.29 -23.01
N TYR A 409 2.34 -8.21 -22.22
CA TYR A 409 1.57 -6.99 -22.45
C TYR A 409 2.43 -5.93 -23.15
N PRO A 410 2.07 -5.50 -24.38
CA PRO A 410 2.87 -4.54 -25.12
C PRO A 410 2.71 -3.11 -24.56
N ASN A 411 3.84 -2.45 -24.34
CA ASN A 411 3.93 -1.07 -23.83
C ASN A 411 3.30 -0.91 -22.43
N PRO A 412 3.89 -1.51 -21.37
CA PRO A 412 3.61 -1.11 -20.00
C PRO A 412 3.95 0.38 -19.79
N GLU A 413 3.16 1.06 -18.96
CA GLU A 413 3.30 2.49 -18.67
C GLU A 413 3.86 2.73 -17.26
N ILE A 414 3.85 1.72 -16.40
CA ILE A 414 4.54 1.75 -15.11
C ILE A 414 5.12 0.41 -14.68
N CYS A 415 6.34 0.42 -14.15
CA CYS A 415 6.89 -0.67 -13.37
C CYS A 415 7.16 -0.26 -11.92
N VAL A 416 7.07 -1.25 -11.02
CA VAL A 416 7.62 -1.17 -9.67
C VAL A 416 8.75 -2.20 -9.61
N VAL A 417 9.94 -1.76 -9.21
CA VAL A 417 11.14 -2.59 -9.19
C VAL A 417 11.80 -2.57 -7.80
N THR A 418 12.24 -3.74 -7.37
CA THR A 418 13.01 -3.94 -6.13
C THR A 418 14.14 -4.95 -6.36
N ASP A 419 15.19 -4.91 -5.55
CA ASP A 419 16.14 -6.03 -5.40
C ASP A 419 15.90 -6.85 -4.12
N GLY A 420 14.86 -6.52 -3.36
CA GLY A 420 14.49 -7.17 -2.10
C GLY A 420 15.51 -6.99 -0.96
N SER A 421 16.40 -6.01 -1.03
CA SER A 421 17.45 -5.81 0.00
C SER A 421 16.95 -5.18 1.30
N ARG A 422 15.79 -4.52 1.30
CA ARG A 422 15.18 -3.91 2.49
C ARG A 422 13.66 -3.90 2.38
N ILE A 423 13.03 -5.08 2.39
CA ILE A 423 11.58 -5.21 2.38
C ILE A 423 10.99 -4.66 3.69
N LEU A 424 10.26 -3.54 3.62
CA LEU A 424 9.56 -2.91 4.74
C LEU A 424 10.46 -2.76 5.98
N GLY A 425 10.01 -3.26 7.13
CA GLY A 425 10.80 -3.43 8.36
C GLY A 425 11.36 -4.84 8.56
N LEU A 426 11.35 -5.68 7.52
CA LEU A 426 11.69 -7.11 7.56
C LEU A 426 13.14 -7.39 7.09
N GLY A 427 13.74 -6.49 6.31
CA GLY A 427 15.13 -6.56 5.88
C GLY A 427 15.34 -7.25 4.53
N ASP A 428 16.48 -7.90 4.34
CA ASP A 428 16.82 -8.58 3.08
C ASP A 428 16.01 -9.88 2.93
N LEU A 429 15.16 -9.94 1.90
CA LEU A 429 14.45 -11.15 1.50
C LEU A 429 14.85 -11.65 0.09
N GLY A 430 15.62 -10.87 -0.68
CA GLY A 430 15.96 -11.22 -2.07
C GLY A 430 14.71 -11.37 -2.94
N VAL A 431 14.63 -12.43 -3.76
CA VAL A 431 13.50 -12.68 -4.68
C VAL A 431 12.16 -12.78 -3.97
N ASN A 432 12.13 -13.22 -2.71
CA ASN A 432 10.92 -13.26 -1.89
C ASN A 432 10.25 -11.88 -1.71
N GLY A 433 10.99 -10.78 -1.93
CA GLY A 433 10.48 -9.41 -1.91
C GLY A 433 9.58 -9.01 -3.08
N VAL A 434 9.49 -9.81 -4.14
CA VAL A 434 8.68 -9.50 -5.35
C VAL A 434 7.19 -9.33 -5.07
N GLY A 435 6.69 -9.80 -3.92
CA GLY A 435 5.33 -9.52 -3.45
C GLY A 435 5.03 -8.02 -3.32
N ILE A 436 6.02 -7.18 -3.03
CA ILE A 436 5.82 -5.73 -2.87
C ILE A 436 5.51 -5.06 -4.23
N PRO A 437 6.31 -5.22 -5.31
CA PRO A 437 5.90 -4.83 -6.66
C PRO A 437 4.50 -5.29 -7.07
N ILE A 438 4.16 -6.55 -6.80
CA ILE A 438 2.85 -7.13 -7.16
C ILE A 438 1.71 -6.42 -6.41
N GLY A 439 1.88 -6.14 -5.11
CA GLY A 439 0.91 -5.43 -4.28
C GLY A 439 0.78 -3.95 -4.63
N LYS A 440 1.91 -3.25 -4.85
CA LYS A 440 1.94 -1.83 -5.26
C LYS A 440 1.22 -1.62 -6.60
N LEU A 441 1.43 -2.49 -7.59
CA LEU A 441 0.77 -2.39 -8.89
C LEU A 441 -0.72 -2.79 -8.86
N ALA A 442 -1.12 -3.69 -7.96
CA ALA A 442 -2.53 -3.92 -7.67
C ALA A 442 -3.19 -2.65 -7.08
N LEU A 443 -2.50 -1.91 -6.22
CA LEU A 443 -2.98 -0.62 -5.71
C LEU A 443 -2.96 0.50 -6.76
N TYR A 444 -2.02 0.53 -7.70
CA TYR A 444 -2.10 1.43 -8.86
C TYR A 444 -3.40 1.23 -9.66
N THR A 445 -3.80 -0.02 -9.87
CA THR A 445 -5.07 -0.31 -10.55
C THR A 445 -6.29 0.03 -9.69
N ALA A 446 -6.30 -0.38 -8.41
CA ALA A 446 -7.45 -0.17 -7.53
C ALA A 446 -7.65 1.31 -7.15
N ALA A 447 -6.58 2.02 -6.80
CA ALA A 447 -6.63 3.41 -6.35
C ALA A 447 -6.52 4.44 -7.49
N ALA A 448 -5.66 4.25 -8.50
CA ALA A 448 -5.57 5.19 -9.61
C ALA A 448 -6.31 4.74 -10.88
N GLY A 449 -6.51 3.44 -11.08
CA GLY A 449 -7.11 2.93 -12.32
C GLY A 449 -6.15 2.97 -13.52
N ILE A 450 -4.85 2.85 -13.29
CA ILE A 450 -3.95 2.40 -14.36
C ILE A 450 -4.42 1.00 -14.81
N HIS A 451 -4.53 0.76 -16.11
CA HIS A 451 -5.03 -0.51 -16.65
C HIS A 451 -4.09 -1.69 -16.27
N PRO A 452 -4.60 -2.88 -15.91
CA PRO A 452 -3.75 -3.98 -15.43
C PRO A 452 -2.60 -4.35 -16.39
N GLU A 453 -2.88 -4.42 -17.70
CA GLU A 453 -1.89 -4.69 -18.75
C GLU A 453 -0.76 -3.65 -18.82
N LYS A 454 -1.00 -2.45 -18.29
CA LYS A 454 -0.03 -1.35 -18.27
C LYS A 454 0.93 -1.39 -17.09
N THR A 455 0.81 -2.41 -16.25
CA THR A 455 1.65 -2.64 -15.07
C THR A 455 2.67 -3.74 -15.29
N LEU A 456 3.89 -3.55 -14.79
CA LEU A 456 5.00 -4.53 -14.87
C LEU A 456 5.76 -4.62 -13.53
N PRO A 457 5.51 -5.62 -12.67
CA PRO A 457 6.31 -5.83 -11.47
C PRO A 457 7.65 -6.50 -11.84
N ILE A 458 8.75 -5.98 -11.31
CA ILE A 458 10.10 -6.47 -11.60
C ILE A 458 10.84 -6.78 -10.29
N VAL A 459 11.60 -7.88 -10.26
CA VAL A 459 12.60 -8.14 -9.21
C VAL A 459 13.98 -8.35 -9.81
N LEU A 460 14.96 -7.62 -9.27
CA LEU A 460 16.37 -7.68 -9.64
C LEU A 460 17.10 -8.64 -8.70
N ASP A 461 17.29 -9.89 -9.14
CA ASP A 461 17.89 -10.93 -8.30
C ASP A 461 19.43 -10.83 -8.30
N CYS A 462 19.91 -10.04 -7.35
CA CYS A 462 21.30 -9.91 -6.95
C CYS A 462 21.73 -10.98 -5.92
N GLY A 463 20.92 -12.00 -5.63
CA GLY A 463 21.09 -12.86 -4.44
C GLY A 463 20.67 -12.15 -3.14
N THR A 464 21.01 -12.74 -1.99
CA THR A 464 20.55 -12.26 -0.68
C THR A 464 21.59 -12.45 0.43
N ALA A 465 21.62 -11.53 1.39
CA ALA A 465 22.38 -11.68 2.62
C ALA A 465 21.72 -12.65 3.63
N ASN A 466 20.44 -13.00 3.44
CA ASN A 466 19.61 -13.73 4.38
C ASN A 466 20.00 -15.23 4.50
N GLU A 467 20.56 -15.63 5.64
CA GLU A 467 20.97 -17.01 5.94
C GLU A 467 19.83 -18.03 5.87
N THR A 468 18.60 -17.65 6.23
CA THR A 468 17.44 -18.55 6.18
C THR A 468 17.09 -18.86 4.74
N ASN A 469 16.98 -17.84 3.89
CA ASN A 469 16.65 -18.01 2.47
C ASN A 469 17.72 -18.81 1.72
N LEU A 470 19.00 -18.60 2.03
CA LEU A 470 20.10 -19.36 1.41
C LEU A 470 20.02 -20.87 1.73
N LYS A 471 19.53 -21.24 2.93
CA LYS A 471 19.45 -22.62 3.44
C LYS A 471 18.11 -23.31 3.21
N ASP A 472 17.04 -22.54 3.03
CA ASP A 472 15.69 -23.02 2.67
C ASP A 472 15.71 -23.66 1.28
N PRO A 473 15.45 -24.98 1.14
CA PRO A 473 15.47 -25.67 -0.15
C PRO A 473 14.42 -25.18 -1.14
N LEU A 474 13.39 -24.45 -0.70
CA LEU A 474 12.34 -23.91 -1.59
C LEU A 474 12.69 -22.53 -2.17
N TYR A 475 13.64 -21.80 -1.58
CA TYR A 475 13.99 -20.43 -2.03
C TYR A 475 14.28 -20.34 -3.54
N LEU A 476 13.53 -19.45 -4.21
CA LEU A 476 13.48 -19.31 -5.67
C LEU A 476 14.56 -18.38 -6.27
N GLY A 477 15.26 -17.60 -5.44
CA GLY A 477 16.31 -16.69 -5.90
C GLY A 477 17.72 -17.30 -5.83
N LEU A 478 18.72 -16.53 -6.25
CA LEU A 478 20.11 -17.00 -6.22
C LEU A 478 20.57 -17.35 -4.81
N ARG A 479 21.10 -18.58 -4.66
CA ARG A 479 21.74 -19.09 -3.43
C ARG A 479 23.15 -18.53 -3.21
N SER A 480 23.32 -17.23 -3.45
CA SER A 480 24.57 -16.50 -3.28
C SER A 480 24.36 -15.22 -2.47
N LYS A 481 25.39 -14.81 -1.73
CA LYS A 481 25.45 -13.46 -1.15
C LYS A 481 25.38 -12.40 -2.24
N ARG A 482 24.90 -11.20 -1.87
CA ARG A 482 24.87 -10.06 -2.77
C ARG A 482 26.29 -9.68 -3.23
N PRO A 483 26.50 -9.33 -4.51
CA PRO A 483 27.79 -8.92 -5.05
C PRO A 483 28.24 -7.56 -4.52
N SER A 484 29.37 -7.03 -5.01
CA SER A 484 29.87 -5.72 -4.59
C SER A 484 28.86 -4.58 -4.87
N VAL A 485 28.95 -3.48 -4.12
CA VAL A 485 28.08 -2.31 -4.33
C VAL A 485 28.30 -1.71 -5.73
N ALA A 486 29.53 -1.73 -6.25
CA ALA A 486 29.84 -1.28 -7.60
C ALA A 486 29.17 -2.17 -8.67
N GLU A 487 29.26 -3.49 -8.53
CA GLU A 487 28.63 -4.45 -9.46
C GLU A 487 27.09 -4.37 -9.42
N GLN A 488 26.50 -4.12 -8.25
CA GLN A 488 25.06 -3.82 -8.10
C GLN A 488 24.69 -2.45 -8.69
N GLN A 489 25.62 -1.49 -8.75
CA GLN A 489 25.40 -0.20 -9.42
C GLN A 489 25.43 -0.38 -10.94
N GLU A 490 26.45 -1.05 -11.50
CA GLU A 490 26.53 -1.35 -12.93
C GLU A 490 25.30 -2.13 -13.44
N PHE A 491 24.84 -3.13 -12.68
CA PHE A 491 23.64 -3.89 -13.01
C PHE A 491 22.38 -3.03 -13.03
N MET A 492 22.31 -2.01 -12.18
CA MET A 492 21.21 -1.04 -12.20
C MET A 492 21.34 -0.04 -13.37
N ASP A 493 22.57 0.36 -13.73
CA ASP A 493 22.83 1.22 -14.90
C ASP A 493 22.36 0.52 -16.19
N GLU A 494 22.77 -0.74 -16.37
CA GLU A 494 22.34 -1.60 -17.49
C GLU A 494 20.81 -1.78 -17.50
N PHE A 495 20.18 -1.95 -16.34
CA PHE A 495 18.72 -2.09 -16.22
C PHE A 495 17.98 -0.82 -16.65
N MET A 496 18.39 0.35 -16.14
CA MET A 496 17.76 1.63 -16.50
C MET A 496 17.90 1.94 -18.00
N GLN A 497 19.07 1.64 -18.59
CA GLN A 497 19.28 1.76 -20.02
C GLN A 497 18.38 0.80 -20.82
N ALA A 498 18.34 -0.49 -20.44
CA ALA A 498 17.55 -1.51 -21.13
C ALA A 498 16.04 -1.24 -21.05
N VAL A 499 15.55 -0.80 -19.89
CA VAL A 499 14.15 -0.38 -19.70
C VAL A 499 13.80 0.79 -20.61
N THR A 500 14.66 1.81 -20.68
CA THR A 500 14.39 3.03 -21.47
C THR A 500 14.44 2.78 -22.98
N GLU A 501 15.27 1.84 -23.43
CA GLU A 501 15.33 1.45 -24.85
C GLU A 501 14.15 0.57 -25.28
N VAL A 502 13.65 -0.30 -24.41
CA VAL A 502 12.54 -1.22 -24.74
C VAL A 502 11.16 -0.59 -24.48
N TYR A 503 11.04 0.22 -23.42
CA TYR A 503 9.79 0.83 -22.95
C TYR A 503 9.98 2.32 -22.61
N PRO A 504 10.27 3.20 -23.60
CA PRO A 504 10.62 4.61 -23.37
C PRO A 504 9.54 5.46 -22.68
N GLU A 505 8.29 5.01 -22.69
CA GLU A 505 7.17 5.68 -22.01
C GLU A 505 6.85 5.13 -20.60
N MET A 506 7.56 4.11 -20.13
CA MET A 506 7.31 3.52 -18.81
C MET A 506 7.90 4.36 -17.68
N VAL A 507 7.09 4.64 -16.66
CA VAL A 507 7.53 5.22 -15.38
C VAL A 507 8.13 4.12 -14.51
N VAL A 508 9.28 4.40 -13.86
CA VAL A 508 10.00 3.43 -13.02
C VAL A 508 9.92 3.84 -11.55
N GLN A 509 9.17 3.09 -10.75
CA GLN A 509 9.14 3.24 -9.29
C GLN A 509 10.16 2.31 -8.63
N PHE A 510 11.17 2.87 -7.95
CA PHE A 510 12.08 2.14 -7.09
C PHE A 510 11.43 1.88 -5.73
N GLU A 511 11.61 0.67 -5.17
CA GLU A 511 10.88 0.20 -3.98
C GLU A 511 11.73 -0.75 -3.10
N ASP A 512 11.70 -0.56 -1.77
CA ASP A 512 12.27 -1.47 -0.76
C ASP A 512 13.76 -1.86 -1.01
N PHE A 513 14.52 -0.92 -1.58
CA PHE A 513 15.98 -1.00 -1.66
C PHE A 513 16.62 -0.60 -0.33
N GLU A 514 17.83 -1.13 -0.07
CA GLU A 514 18.74 -0.64 0.98
C GLU A 514 18.84 0.91 0.92
N SER A 515 18.89 1.57 2.08
CA SER A 515 18.74 3.02 2.19
C SER A 515 19.81 3.85 1.48
N GLU A 516 21.10 3.51 1.58
CA GLU A 516 22.16 4.27 0.90
C GLU A 516 22.09 4.04 -0.61
N LYS A 517 21.85 2.79 -1.04
CA LYS A 517 21.55 2.44 -2.44
C LYS A 517 20.34 3.20 -3.00
N ALA A 518 19.24 3.29 -2.25
CA ALA A 518 18.00 3.95 -2.68
C ALA A 518 18.21 5.45 -2.96
N PHE A 519 18.96 6.15 -2.08
CA PHE A 519 19.35 7.55 -2.35
C PHE A 519 20.26 7.65 -3.57
N ASN A 520 21.31 6.81 -3.65
CA ASN A 520 22.27 6.86 -4.77
C ASN A 520 21.60 6.60 -6.13
N TYR A 521 20.67 5.65 -6.22
CA TYR A 521 19.89 5.40 -7.43
C TYR A 521 18.95 6.57 -7.75
N LEU A 522 18.22 7.11 -6.75
CA LEU A 522 17.33 8.24 -6.97
C LEU A 522 18.11 9.47 -7.49
N ASP A 523 19.15 9.88 -6.77
CA ASP A 523 19.95 11.07 -7.11
C ASP A 523 20.68 10.92 -8.46
N LYS A 524 21.05 9.68 -8.86
CA LYS A 524 21.67 9.40 -10.17
C LYS A 524 20.68 9.44 -11.34
N TYR A 525 19.50 8.85 -11.22
CA TYR A 525 18.61 8.62 -12.39
C TYR A 525 17.55 9.70 -12.58
N ARG A 526 17.12 10.38 -11.53
CA ARG A 526 15.94 11.29 -11.51
C ARG A 526 15.92 12.45 -12.50
N HIS A 527 17.06 12.80 -13.09
CA HIS A 527 17.17 13.92 -14.03
C HIS A 527 17.03 13.47 -15.49
N ASP A 528 17.48 12.26 -15.80
CA ASP A 528 17.55 11.71 -17.16
C ASP A 528 16.48 10.64 -17.44
N TYR A 529 15.89 10.05 -16.40
CA TYR A 529 14.93 8.95 -16.49
C TYR A 529 13.54 9.30 -15.91
N LYS A 530 12.50 8.61 -16.41
CA LYS A 530 11.12 8.69 -15.90
C LYS A 530 10.95 7.94 -14.57
N CYS A 531 11.78 8.21 -13.57
CA CYS A 531 11.82 7.44 -12.32
C CYS A 531 11.56 8.26 -11.04
N PHE A 532 11.08 7.57 -10.01
CA PHE A 532 10.98 8.07 -8.63
C PHE A 532 11.12 6.90 -7.62
N ASN A 533 11.30 7.19 -6.34
CA ASN A 533 11.37 6.16 -5.28
C ASN A 533 10.28 6.38 -4.22
N ASP A 534 9.48 5.36 -3.89
CA ASP A 534 8.36 5.54 -2.96
C ASP A 534 8.81 5.68 -1.50
N ASP A 535 9.82 4.92 -1.06
CA ASP A 535 10.40 5.01 0.29
C ASP A 535 10.84 6.43 0.67
N ILE A 536 11.46 7.15 -0.27
CA ILE A 536 12.04 8.49 -0.08
C ILE A 536 11.02 9.57 -0.46
N GLN A 537 10.42 9.49 -1.64
CA GLN A 537 9.57 10.55 -2.20
C GLN A 537 8.11 10.38 -1.79
N GLY A 538 7.53 9.18 -1.91
CA GLY A 538 6.15 8.91 -1.50
C GLY A 538 5.94 9.01 0.00
N THR A 539 6.81 8.42 0.81
CA THR A 539 6.73 8.49 2.29
C THR A 539 6.79 9.93 2.78
N GLY A 540 7.73 10.73 2.28
CA GLY A 540 7.79 12.14 2.63
C GLY A 540 6.59 12.95 2.11
N ALA A 541 6.04 12.61 0.94
CA ALA A 541 4.88 13.28 0.39
C ALA A 541 3.60 13.00 1.19
N VAL A 542 3.35 11.76 1.63
CA VAL A 542 2.19 11.48 2.50
C VAL A 542 2.37 12.12 3.87
N VAL A 543 3.55 12.05 4.49
CA VAL A 543 3.78 12.70 5.79
C VAL A 543 3.69 14.22 5.70
N LEU A 544 4.15 14.81 4.59
CA LEU A 544 3.95 16.22 4.29
C LEU A 544 2.45 16.57 4.13
N ALA A 545 1.67 15.75 3.43
CA ALA A 545 0.22 15.97 3.31
C ALA A 545 -0.48 15.98 4.68
N GLY A 546 -0.18 15.00 5.53
CA GLY A 546 -0.69 14.95 6.89
C GLY A 546 -0.21 16.12 7.75
N TYR A 547 1.04 16.56 7.57
CA TYR A 547 1.58 17.73 8.26
C TYR A 547 0.90 19.04 7.83
N ILE A 548 0.60 19.21 6.54
CA ILE A 548 -0.19 20.34 6.02
C ILE A 548 -1.57 20.37 6.69
N GLY A 549 -2.28 19.23 6.70
CA GLY A 549 -3.57 19.09 7.39
C GLY A 549 -3.47 19.37 8.89
N ALA A 550 -2.44 18.86 9.55
CA ALA A 550 -2.23 19.04 10.98
C ALA A 550 -1.92 20.50 11.34
N VAL A 551 -1.05 21.20 10.61
CA VAL A 551 -0.76 22.63 10.84
C VAL A 551 -2.03 23.48 10.67
N ASN A 552 -2.86 23.19 9.67
CA ASN A 552 -4.14 23.88 9.48
C ASN A 552 -5.14 23.66 10.64
N LEU A 553 -5.04 22.53 11.35
CA LEU A 553 -5.91 22.18 12.49
C LEU A 553 -5.28 22.45 13.87
N SER A 554 -3.99 22.80 13.95
CA SER A 554 -3.26 22.83 15.24
C SER A 554 -3.42 24.12 16.04
N GLY A 555 -3.92 25.19 15.42
CA GLY A 555 -4.00 26.53 16.04
C GLY A 555 -2.65 27.18 16.34
N VAL A 556 -1.54 26.55 15.95
CA VAL A 556 -0.17 27.07 16.10
C VAL A 556 0.25 27.72 14.78
N PRO A 557 0.54 29.03 14.74
CA PRO A 557 0.99 29.72 13.52
C PRO A 557 2.19 29.01 12.89
N ILE A 558 2.27 29.01 11.55
CA ILE A 558 3.33 28.30 10.81
C ILE A 558 4.72 28.83 11.18
N GLU A 559 4.83 30.11 11.51
CA GLU A 559 6.03 30.79 11.99
C GLU A 559 6.48 30.28 13.37
N GLU A 560 5.55 29.82 14.21
CA GLU A 560 5.81 29.30 15.56
C GLU A 560 6.07 27.79 15.60
N GLN A 561 5.87 27.07 14.49
CA GLN A 561 6.06 25.62 14.44
C GLN A 561 7.50 25.21 14.79
N ARG A 562 7.65 24.16 15.60
CA ARG A 562 8.93 23.56 15.99
C ARG A 562 8.79 22.03 15.98
N LEU A 563 9.56 21.37 15.12
CA LEU A 563 9.44 19.94 14.84
C LEU A 563 10.60 19.17 15.46
N VAL A 564 10.30 18.24 16.37
CA VAL A 564 11.24 17.23 16.85
C VAL A 564 11.04 15.94 16.08
N PHE A 565 12.12 15.43 15.48
CA PHE A 565 12.15 14.17 14.76
C PHE A 565 12.95 13.15 15.56
N MET A 566 12.26 12.18 16.16
CA MET A 566 12.89 11.06 16.85
C MET A 566 13.21 9.96 15.84
N GLY A 567 14.50 9.78 15.54
CA GLY A 567 15.00 8.87 14.51
C GLY A 567 15.68 9.59 13.34
N ALA A 568 16.91 10.08 13.52
CA ALA A 568 17.70 10.74 12.48
C ALA A 568 18.31 9.79 11.41
N GLY A 569 17.60 8.73 11.02
CA GLY A 569 18.00 7.80 9.96
C GLY A 569 17.66 8.29 8.55
N SER A 570 17.79 7.41 7.55
CA SER A 570 17.44 7.66 6.15
C SER A 570 16.02 8.22 5.98
N ALA A 571 15.02 7.51 6.52
CA ALA A 571 13.62 7.94 6.49
C ALA A 571 13.40 9.28 7.22
N GLY A 572 13.96 9.43 8.42
CA GLY A 572 13.83 10.66 9.23
C GLY A 572 14.39 11.91 8.53
N VAL A 573 15.60 11.80 7.95
CA VAL A 573 16.20 12.89 7.16
C VAL A 573 15.44 13.13 5.86
N GLY A 574 14.99 12.08 5.16
CA GLY A 574 14.21 12.20 3.92
C GLY A 574 12.89 12.94 4.11
N VAL A 575 12.10 12.51 5.10
CA VAL A 575 10.84 13.17 5.49
C VAL A 575 11.08 14.60 5.94
N ALA A 576 12.07 14.84 6.82
CA ALA A 576 12.39 16.20 7.28
C ALA A 576 12.84 17.12 6.12
N LYS A 577 13.60 16.61 5.13
CA LYS A 577 13.96 17.36 3.90
C LYS A 577 12.72 17.78 3.10
N GLN A 578 11.73 16.90 2.92
CA GLN A 578 10.49 17.29 2.24
C GLN A 578 9.68 18.31 3.04
N LEU A 579 9.64 18.21 4.37
CA LEU A 579 8.95 19.21 5.19
C LEU A 579 9.70 20.57 5.19
N VAL A 580 10.99 20.64 4.84
CA VAL A 580 11.67 21.94 4.57
C VAL A 580 11.05 22.64 3.36
N GLU A 581 10.64 21.91 2.30
CA GLU A 581 9.98 22.52 1.14
C GLU A 581 8.64 23.20 1.46
N TYR A 582 7.92 22.71 2.48
CA TYR A 582 6.69 23.34 2.98
C TYR A 582 6.89 24.81 3.35
N TYR A 583 8.03 25.09 4.00
CA TYR A 583 8.43 26.41 4.47
C TYR A 583 9.09 27.24 3.36
N THR A 584 9.97 26.66 2.53
CA THR A 584 10.65 27.44 1.48
C THR A 584 9.70 27.87 0.37
N LYS A 585 8.72 27.03 -0.01
CA LYS A 585 7.63 27.42 -0.93
C LYS A 585 6.64 28.43 -0.31
N ARG A 586 6.80 28.78 0.97
CA ARG A 586 6.11 29.89 1.67
C ARG A 586 7.01 31.10 1.93
N GLY A 587 8.21 31.13 1.35
CA GLY A 587 9.10 32.30 1.34
C GLY A 587 10.17 32.31 2.44
N LEU A 588 10.29 31.27 3.27
CA LEU A 588 11.44 31.13 4.17
C LEU A 588 12.70 30.77 3.36
N SER A 589 13.87 31.25 3.80
CA SER A 589 15.13 30.73 3.28
C SER A 589 15.33 29.27 3.71
N GLU A 590 16.13 28.50 2.97
CA GLU A 590 16.41 27.09 3.32
C GLU A 590 16.91 26.96 4.77
N GLN A 591 17.78 27.86 5.22
CA GLN A 591 18.27 27.87 6.60
C GLN A 591 17.16 28.20 7.61
N ALA A 592 16.34 29.24 7.38
CA ALA A 592 15.23 29.58 8.27
C ALA A 592 14.14 28.48 8.33
N ALA A 593 13.99 27.72 7.25
CA ALA A 593 13.16 26.52 7.22
C ALA A 593 13.81 25.36 8.03
N LYS A 594 15.11 25.09 7.85
CA LYS A 594 15.87 24.10 8.64
C LYS A 594 15.91 24.41 10.14
N ASP A 595 15.83 25.69 10.51
CA ASP A 595 15.69 26.15 11.89
C ASP A 595 14.31 25.91 12.52
N LYS A 596 13.42 25.17 11.82
CA LYS A 596 12.22 24.55 12.39
C LYS A 596 12.43 23.09 12.84
N PHE A 597 13.59 22.48 12.58
CA PHE A 597 13.81 21.04 12.73
C PHE A 597 14.92 20.69 13.74
N TRP A 598 14.60 19.79 14.67
CA TRP A 598 15.53 19.19 15.62
C TRP A 598 15.47 17.66 15.49
N LEU A 599 16.52 17.06 14.95
CA LEU A 599 16.62 15.60 14.77
C LEU A 599 17.36 14.94 15.94
N VAL A 600 16.84 13.81 16.42
CA VAL A 600 17.35 13.05 17.57
C VAL A 600 17.71 11.63 17.11
N ASP A 601 18.84 11.09 17.59
CA ASP A 601 19.22 9.69 17.40
C ASP A 601 19.55 9.00 18.73
N THR A 602 20.13 7.79 18.67
CA THR A 602 20.49 6.99 19.86
C THR A 602 21.56 7.62 20.76
N LYS A 603 22.09 8.80 20.41
CA LYS A 603 23.01 9.60 21.24
C LYS A 603 22.40 10.96 21.66
N GLY A 604 21.10 11.15 21.45
CA GLY A 604 20.41 12.42 21.71
C GLY A 604 20.32 13.33 20.48
N LEU A 605 20.20 14.64 20.71
CA LEU A 605 20.07 15.65 19.66
C LEU A 605 21.26 15.58 18.68
N VAL A 606 21.00 15.82 17.38
CA VAL A 606 22.06 15.91 16.36
C VAL A 606 22.56 17.36 16.28
N THR A 607 23.74 17.59 16.85
CA THR A 607 24.47 18.87 16.90
C THR A 607 25.82 18.73 16.17
N LYS A 608 26.40 19.82 15.66
CA LYS A 608 27.72 19.76 14.97
C LYS A 608 28.91 19.60 15.92
N ASP A 609 28.74 19.98 17.18
CA ASP A 609 29.74 19.95 18.25
C ASP A 609 29.65 18.69 19.14
N ARG A 610 28.78 17.74 18.81
CA ARG A 610 28.52 16.51 19.59
C ARG A 610 29.72 15.60 19.85
N GLY A 611 30.83 15.83 19.14
CA GLY A 611 32.08 15.08 19.29
C GLY A 611 32.13 13.72 18.58
N ASP A 612 31.03 13.25 17.97
CA ASP A 612 31.00 12.01 17.19
C ASP A 612 30.99 12.26 15.66
N LYS A 613 31.52 11.30 14.90
CA LYS A 613 31.51 11.36 13.43
C LYS A 613 30.08 11.14 12.92
N LEU A 614 29.34 12.23 12.71
CA LEU A 614 28.02 12.21 12.07
C LEU A 614 28.09 11.58 10.67
N ALA A 615 27.13 10.71 10.36
CA ALA A 615 26.87 10.23 9.00
C ALA A 615 26.42 11.39 8.09
N GLU A 616 26.71 11.31 6.79
CA GLU A 616 26.55 12.45 5.87
C GLU A 616 25.13 13.00 5.85
N HIS A 617 24.13 12.11 5.80
CA HIS A 617 22.70 12.49 5.83
C HIS A 617 22.31 13.31 7.07
N LYS A 618 22.95 13.08 8.23
CA LYS A 618 22.64 13.80 9.48
C LYS A 618 23.16 15.23 9.48
N LYS A 619 24.27 15.52 8.78
CA LYS A 619 24.93 16.84 8.80
C LYS A 619 24.04 17.98 8.32
N TYR A 620 23.09 17.70 7.42
CA TYR A 620 22.17 18.69 6.86
C TYR A 620 21.29 19.36 7.93
N PHE A 621 20.88 18.60 8.96
CA PHE A 621 20.05 19.06 10.08
C PHE A 621 20.82 19.25 11.40
N ALA A 622 22.16 19.10 11.38
CA ALA A 622 22.96 19.19 12.59
C ALA A 622 22.94 20.63 13.17
N ARG A 623 22.37 20.76 14.37
CA ARG A 623 22.19 22.02 15.10
C ARG A 623 23.52 22.67 15.50
N THR A 624 23.49 23.98 15.74
CA THR A 624 24.62 24.80 16.23
C THR A 624 24.21 25.85 17.27
N ASP A 625 22.94 25.89 17.63
CA ASP A 625 22.29 26.80 18.59
C ASP A 625 22.16 26.20 20.00
N ASN A 626 22.78 25.03 20.21
CA ASN A 626 22.79 24.27 21.45
C ASN A 626 23.70 24.86 22.55
N ASN A 627 24.47 25.92 22.24
CA ASN A 627 25.34 26.67 23.18
C ASN A 627 26.33 25.78 23.97
N GLY A 628 26.84 24.71 23.35
CA GLY A 628 27.75 23.75 23.99
C GLY A 628 27.05 22.72 24.90
N HIS A 629 25.75 22.84 25.12
CA HIS A 629 24.96 21.83 25.83
C HIS A 629 24.60 20.66 24.89
N GLN A 630 24.49 19.45 25.41
CA GLN A 630 24.17 18.24 24.63
C GLN A 630 23.02 17.49 25.29
N PHE A 631 21.85 17.54 24.63
CA PHE A 631 20.59 16.96 25.11
C PHE A 631 20.53 15.48 24.73
N ARG A 632 20.50 14.59 25.73
CA ARG A 632 20.68 13.13 25.57
C ARG A 632 19.36 12.37 25.50
N THR A 633 18.36 12.78 26.27
CA THR A 633 17.01 12.18 26.28
C THR A 633 16.04 12.94 25.37
N LEU A 634 14.91 12.31 25.03
CA LEU A 634 13.85 12.96 24.25
C LEU A 634 13.13 14.01 25.11
N GLU A 635 12.99 13.76 26.41
CA GLU A 635 12.47 14.70 27.41
C GLU A 635 13.31 16.00 27.49
N GLU A 636 14.65 15.90 27.61
CA GLU A 636 15.55 17.05 27.56
C GLU A 636 15.40 17.86 26.26
N VAL A 637 15.24 17.19 25.12
CA VAL A 637 15.01 17.84 23.84
C VAL A 637 13.65 18.53 23.80
N ILE A 638 12.59 17.93 24.36
CA ILE A 638 11.26 18.54 24.41
C ILE A 638 11.23 19.76 25.33
N GLU A 639 11.92 19.75 26.47
CA GLU A 639 12.00 20.91 27.37
C GLU A 639 12.71 22.11 26.73
N TYR A 640 13.81 21.87 26.00
CA TYR A 640 14.59 22.89 25.29
C TYR A 640 13.91 23.37 23.98
N VAL A 641 13.35 22.43 23.20
CA VAL A 641 12.75 22.72 21.88
C VAL A 641 11.29 23.15 21.99
N LYS A 642 10.59 22.86 23.09
CA LYS A 642 9.15 23.16 23.29
C LYS A 642 8.33 22.93 22.01
N PRO A 643 8.39 21.72 21.42
CA PRO A 643 7.90 21.47 20.07
C PRO A 643 6.39 21.64 19.94
N SER A 644 5.95 21.99 18.72
CA SER A 644 4.56 21.88 18.27
C SER A 644 4.25 20.52 17.64
N ALA A 645 5.29 19.86 17.09
CA ALA A 645 5.19 18.58 16.43
C ALA A 645 6.29 17.60 16.86
N LEU A 646 5.90 16.35 17.09
CA LEU A 646 6.80 15.24 17.38
C LEU A 646 6.56 14.11 16.36
N VAL A 647 7.59 13.75 15.59
CA VAL A 647 7.55 12.74 14.52
C VAL A 647 8.47 11.57 14.87
N GLY A 648 7.95 10.35 14.84
CA GLY A 648 8.64 9.11 15.21
C GLY A 648 8.93 8.24 14.01
N LEU A 649 10.22 7.98 13.75
CA LEU A 649 10.74 7.16 12.65
C LEU A 649 11.89 6.26 13.15
N THR A 650 11.64 5.54 14.26
CA THR A 650 12.64 4.78 15.05
C THR A 650 12.60 3.25 14.90
N ALA A 651 11.53 2.69 14.36
CA ALA A 651 11.19 1.26 14.44
C ALA A 651 11.25 0.65 15.86
N THR A 652 10.98 1.47 16.89
CA THR A 652 11.11 1.12 18.31
C THR A 652 9.85 1.52 19.08
N PHE A 653 9.12 0.52 19.57
CA PHE A 653 7.88 0.73 20.34
C PHE A 653 8.15 1.32 21.73
N GLY A 654 7.26 2.21 22.17
CA GLY A 654 7.28 2.79 23.53
C GLY A 654 8.28 3.94 23.73
N VAL A 655 8.91 4.43 22.65
CA VAL A 655 9.80 5.62 22.70
C VAL A 655 9.02 6.91 22.98
N PHE A 656 7.76 6.98 22.57
CA PHE A 656 6.86 8.05 23.00
C PHE A 656 6.15 7.59 24.27
N THR A 657 6.76 7.91 25.40
CA THR A 657 6.25 7.64 26.76
C THR A 657 5.15 8.64 27.16
N GLU A 658 4.45 8.36 28.25
CA GLU A 658 3.47 9.30 28.82
C GLU A 658 4.13 10.65 29.22
N SER A 659 5.36 10.62 29.75
CA SER A 659 6.14 11.83 30.05
C SER A 659 6.43 12.65 28.78
N VAL A 660 6.92 12.01 27.72
CA VAL A 660 7.19 12.63 26.41
C VAL A 660 5.92 13.26 25.81
N VAL A 661 4.81 12.54 25.79
CA VAL A 661 3.57 13.01 25.15
C VAL A 661 2.89 14.12 25.98
N ARG A 662 2.91 14.04 27.32
CA ARG A 662 2.43 15.13 28.18
C ARG A 662 3.32 16.36 28.14
N ALA A 663 4.65 16.21 28.02
CA ALA A 663 5.57 17.33 27.85
C ALA A 663 5.40 18.04 26.49
N LEU A 664 5.13 17.28 25.42
CA LEU A 664 4.70 17.83 24.12
C LEU A 664 3.39 18.63 24.26
N LYS A 665 2.36 18.06 24.91
CA LYS A 665 1.10 18.77 25.15
C LYS A 665 1.31 20.07 25.94
N ALA A 666 2.03 20.01 27.06
CA ALA A 666 2.31 21.17 27.90
C ALA A 666 3.08 22.27 27.15
N SER A 667 4.00 21.90 26.25
CA SER A 667 4.71 22.84 25.37
C SER A 667 3.78 23.60 24.43
N VAL A 668 2.72 22.93 23.94
CA VAL A 668 1.75 23.51 23.00
C VAL A 668 0.67 24.31 23.71
N ASP A 669 0.13 23.81 24.82
CA ASP A 669 -0.85 24.50 25.66
C ASP A 669 -0.29 25.84 26.18
N ALA A 670 1.00 25.86 26.56
CA ALA A 670 1.70 27.07 27.00
C ALA A 670 1.85 28.15 25.91
N GLY A 671 1.64 27.81 24.64
CA GLY A 671 1.59 28.76 23.53
C GLY A 671 0.24 29.48 23.38
N GLY A 672 -0.83 29.01 24.02
CA GLY A 672 -2.16 29.63 23.97
C GLY A 672 -3.33 28.66 23.84
N LEU A 673 -4.52 29.16 24.18
CA LEU A 673 -5.78 28.39 24.19
C LEU A 673 -6.15 27.84 22.80
N GLY A 674 -6.69 26.63 22.76
CA GLY A 674 -7.18 25.98 21.55
C GLY A 674 -6.09 25.38 20.65
N ARG A 675 -4.81 25.53 21.00
CA ARG A 675 -3.70 24.87 20.31
C ARG A 675 -3.72 23.35 20.54
N ARG A 676 -3.22 22.58 19.57
CA ARG A 676 -3.25 21.10 19.57
C ARG A 676 -1.90 20.50 19.20
N PRO A 677 -1.36 19.53 19.96
CA PRO A 677 -0.06 18.93 19.66
C PRO A 677 -0.13 17.97 18.47
N ILE A 678 0.83 18.08 17.56
CA ILE A 678 0.96 17.17 16.40
C ILE A 678 1.87 16.00 16.81
N LEU A 679 1.37 14.76 16.71
CA LEU A 679 2.11 13.56 17.16
C LEU A 679 1.99 12.44 16.12
N PHE A 680 3.09 12.17 15.41
CA PHE A 680 3.12 11.23 14.29
C PHE A 680 4.04 10.02 14.60
N PRO A 681 3.55 8.93 15.25
CA PRO A 681 4.30 7.68 15.39
C PRO A 681 4.20 6.85 14.08
N LEU A 682 5.15 7.08 13.17
CA LEU A 682 5.09 6.57 11.79
C LEU A 682 5.71 5.18 11.62
N SER A 683 6.37 4.64 12.65
CA SER A 683 7.06 3.35 12.56
C SER A 683 6.11 2.16 12.29
N ASN A 684 6.60 1.22 11.48
CA ASN A 684 5.89 0.03 11.02
C ASN A 684 6.67 -1.25 11.36
N PRO A 685 6.01 -2.40 11.55
CA PRO A 685 4.55 -2.59 11.71
C PRO A 685 4.05 -2.06 13.08
N LEU A 686 2.79 -2.32 13.42
CA LEU A 686 2.14 -1.86 14.66
C LEU A 686 2.95 -2.13 15.94
N SER A 687 3.64 -3.27 16.03
CA SER A 687 4.53 -3.64 17.15
C SER A 687 5.82 -2.83 17.24
N LYS A 688 6.02 -1.84 16.36
CA LYS A 688 7.15 -0.93 16.29
C LYS A 688 6.76 0.56 16.34
N ALA A 689 5.47 0.89 16.34
CA ALA A 689 4.98 2.26 16.44
C ALA A 689 5.37 2.89 17.79
N GLU A 690 5.82 4.15 17.80
CA GLU A 690 6.41 4.78 18.98
C GLU A 690 5.45 4.88 20.19
N CYS A 691 4.14 4.99 19.94
CA CYS A 691 3.04 4.83 20.89
C CYS A 691 1.75 4.37 20.17
N THR A 692 0.72 3.96 20.92
CA THR A 692 -0.59 3.64 20.36
C THR A 692 -1.49 4.86 20.19
N PHE A 693 -2.51 4.76 19.34
CA PHE A 693 -3.53 5.81 19.21
C PHE A 693 -4.28 6.08 20.51
N GLU A 694 -4.62 5.02 21.27
CA GLU A 694 -5.32 5.13 22.56
C GLU A 694 -4.45 5.85 23.60
N GLN A 695 -3.16 5.54 23.64
CA GLN A 695 -2.17 6.25 24.45
C GLN A 695 -2.09 7.73 24.06
N ALA A 696 -1.94 8.04 22.77
CA ALA A 696 -1.88 9.41 22.29
C ALA A 696 -3.14 10.23 22.62
N VAL A 697 -4.33 9.64 22.52
CA VAL A 697 -5.59 10.28 22.92
C VAL A 697 -5.63 10.53 24.44
N ASN A 698 -5.34 9.53 25.26
CA ASN A 698 -5.44 9.62 26.72
C ASN A 698 -4.35 10.50 27.36
N TRP A 699 -3.15 10.53 26.81
CA TRP A 699 -2.04 11.37 27.30
C TRP A 699 -2.12 12.82 26.82
N THR A 700 -3.04 13.14 25.90
CA THR A 700 -3.30 14.51 25.44
C THR A 700 -4.72 15.01 25.72
N ASP A 701 -5.49 14.25 26.51
CA ASP A 701 -6.88 14.58 26.87
C ASP A 701 -7.77 14.82 25.64
N GLY A 702 -7.54 14.04 24.58
CA GLY A 702 -8.21 14.14 23.27
C GLY A 702 -7.69 15.23 22.33
N THR A 703 -6.73 16.06 22.76
CA THR A 703 -6.29 17.23 21.96
C THR A 703 -5.33 16.91 20.81
N VAL A 704 -4.70 15.73 20.78
CA VAL A 704 -3.71 15.34 19.75
C VAL A 704 -4.22 15.43 18.31
N LEU A 705 -3.33 15.82 17.39
CA LEU A 705 -3.44 15.62 15.94
C LEU A 705 -2.53 14.44 15.57
N PHE A 706 -3.13 13.26 15.47
CA PHE A 706 -2.42 11.99 15.36
C PHE A 706 -2.43 11.44 13.92
N ALA A 707 -1.29 10.92 13.46
CA ALA A 707 -1.20 10.04 12.29
C ALA A 707 -0.11 8.98 12.46
N SER A 708 -0.41 7.74 12.07
CA SER A 708 0.53 6.61 12.17
C SER A 708 0.82 5.96 10.82
N GLY A 709 1.92 5.20 10.73
CA GLY A 709 2.22 4.40 9.54
C GLY A 709 1.32 3.17 9.44
N SER A 710 1.09 2.49 10.57
CA SER A 710 0.19 1.32 10.69
C SER A 710 -1.24 1.75 11.06
N PRO A 711 -2.26 0.97 10.67
CA PRO A 711 -3.65 1.28 11.01
C PRO A 711 -3.95 1.01 12.48
N PHE A 712 -4.78 1.86 13.10
CA PHE A 712 -5.39 1.65 14.41
C PHE A 712 -6.91 1.57 14.30
N SER A 713 -7.56 1.00 15.33
CA SER A 713 -9.01 1.08 15.52
C SER A 713 -9.45 2.46 16.00
N ASN A 714 -10.71 2.83 15.72
CA ASN A 714 -11.35 3.97 16.38
C ASN A 714 -11.37 3.77 17.89
N TYR A 715 -11.08 4.82 18.67
CA TYR A 715 -11.04 4.76 20.13
C TYR A 715 -12.20 5.58 20.71
N THR A 716 -12.93 5.04 21.69
CA THR A 716 -14.10 5.72 22.27
C THR A 716 -13.94 5.89 23.78
N VAL A 717 -13.81 7.15 24.21
CA VAL A 717 -13.76 7.52 25.62
C VAL A 717 -15.19 7.77 26.12
N LYS A 718 -15.54 7.18 27.27
CA LYS A 718 -16.80 7.45 27.97
C LYS A 718 -16.54 8.35 29.17
N ASN A 719 -17.38 9.36 29.35
CA ASN A 719 -17.34 10.28 30.49
C ASN A 719 -18.78 10.54 30.96
N GLY A 720 -19.21 9.81 32.00
CA GLY A 720 -20.63 9.69 32.36
C GLY A 720 -21.44 9.09 31.20
N ASP A 721 -22.60 9.67 30.94
CA ASP A 721 -23.50 9.27 29.84
C ASP A 721 -23.00 9.71 28.45
N HIS A 722 -21.95 10.54 28.37
CA HIS A 722 -21.38 11.00 27.10
C HIS A 722 -20.27 10.06 26.62
N ALA A 723 -20.24 9.80 25.31
CA ALA A 723 -19.18 9.05 24.64
C ALA A 723 -18.62 9.85 23.46
N VAL A 724 -17.29 9.94 23.38
CA VAL A 724 -16.57 10.63 22.29
C VAL A 724 -15.70 9.61 21.56
N THR A 725 -15.98 9.41 20.28
CA THR A 725 -15.18 8.55 19.40
C THR A 725 -14.14 9.36 18.63
N TYR A 726 -12.88 9.02 18.82
CA TYR A 726 -11.73 9.55 18.10
C TYR A 726 -11.36 8.61 16.94
N TYR A 727 -10.96 9.20 15.82
CA TYR A 727 -10.63 8.49 14.58
C TYR A 727 -9.12 8.61 14.28
N PRO A 728 -8.38 7.50 14.09
CA PRO A 728 -6.97 7.56 13.75
C PRO A 728 -6.77 7.89 12.27
N ASN A 729 -5.76 8.70 11.97
CA ASN A 729 -5.28 8.93 10.61
C ASN A 729 -4.13 7.97 10.29
N GLN A 730 -4.05 7.46 9.05
CA GLN A 730 -2.93 6.62 8.61
C GLN A 730 -2.16 7.30 7.47
N GLY A 731 -0.90 7.67 7.73
CA GLY A 731 0.02 8.21 6.74
C GLY A 731 0.63 7.10 5.89
N ASN A 732 -0.14 6.59 4.93
CA ASN A 732 0.25 5.48 4.07
C ASN A 732 0.44 5.94 2.61
N ASN A 733 1.56 5.58 2.00
CA ASN A 733 1.96 6.01 0.65
C ASN A 733 0.92 5.70 -0.45
N VAL A 734 -0.01 4.77 -0.22
CA VAL A 734 -1.15 4.50 -1.12
C VAL A 734 -2.02 5.73 -1.44
N TYR A 735 -1.98 6.78 -0.61
CA TYR A 735 -2.66 8.05 -0.91
C TYR A 735 -1.90 8.96 -1.89
N VAL A 736 -0.63 8.68 -2.21
CA VAL A 736 0.20 9.51 -3.11
C VAL A 736 0.74 8.75 -4.32
N PHE A 737 1.33 7.56 -4.18
CA PHE A 737 1.97 6.89 -5.32
C PHE A 737 1.03 6.61 -6.50
N PRO A 738 -0.24 6.18 -6.30
CA PRO A 738 -1.15 5.92 -7.42
C PRO A 738 -1.39 7.17 -8.27
N GLY A 739 -1.61 8.32 -7.60
CA GLY A 739 -1.81 9.61 -8.26
C GLY A 739 -0.52 10.19 -8.87
N ILE A 740 0.65 9.96 -8.26
CA ILE A 740 1.96 10.36 -8.83
C ILE A 740 2.19 9.64 -10.16
N GLY A 741 2.09 8.31 -10.19
CA GLY A 741 2.30 7.52 -11.41
C GLY A 741 1.28 7.84 -12.49
N LEU A 742 -0.02 7.86 -12.15
CA LEU A 742 -1.08 8.23 -13.11
C LEU A 742 -0.89 9.65 -13.66
N GLY A 743 -0.56 10.61 -12.81
CA GLY A 743 -0.32 11.99 -13.23
C GLY A 743 0.90 12.14 -14.14
N ALA A 744 1.97 11.39 -13.88
CA ALA A 744 3.16 11.36 -14.74
C ALA A 744 2.87 10.74 -16.11
N ILE A 745 2.14 9.62 -16.16
CA ILE A 745 1.74 8.93 -17.39
C ILE A 745 0.80 9.82 -18.23
N LEU A 746 -0.28 10.32 -17.63
CA LEU A 746 -1.28 11.12 -18.35
C LEU A 746 -0.73 12.47 -18.83
N ALA A 747 0.22 13.08 -18.11
CA ALA A 747 0.95 14.26 -18.58
C ALA A 747 2.02 13.96 -19.64
N LYS A 748 2.30 12.68 -19.92
CA LYS A 748 3.46 12.21 -20.71
C LYS A 748 4.75 12.90 -20.23
N ALA A 749 5.00 12.81 -18.92
CA ALA A 749 6.10 13.52 -18.28
C ALA A 749 7.46 12.92 -18.68
N SER A 750 8.42 13.77 -19.08
CA SER A 750 9.76 13.32 -19.47
C SER A 750 10.62 12.87 -18.28
N ARG A 751 10.31 13.32 -17.06
CA ARG A 751 10.89 12.93 -15.77
C ARG A 751 9.93 13.29 -14.64
N VAL A 752 10.12 12.73 -13.44
CA VAL A 752 9.35 13.12 -12.23
C VAL A 752 10.15 14.15 -11.42
N THR A 753 9.57 15.31 -11.15
CA THR A 753 10.24 16.43 -10.45
C THR A 753 9.89 16.46 -8.95
N ASP A 754 10.74 17.09 -8.12
CA ASP A 754 10.38 17.37 -6.72
C ASP A 754 9.12 18.23 -6.61
N ASN A 755 8.88 19.13 -7.56
CA ASN A 755 7.69 19.96 -7.56
C ASN A 755 6.41 19.15 -7.87
N MET A 756 6.49 18.08 -8.67
CA MET A 756 5.40 17.08 -8.80
C MET A 756 5.17 16.33 -7.47
N ILE A 757 6.25 15.88 -6.79
CA ILE A 757 6.15 15.20 -5.48
C ILE A 757 5.54 16.12 -4.41
N TYR A 758 6.01 17.36 -4.29
CA TYR A 758 5.44 18.36 -3.39
C TYR A 758 3.97 18.66 -3.72
N THR A 759 3.65 18.77 -5.01
CA THR A 759 2.27 19.04 -5.45
C THR A 759 1.35 17.87 -5.12
N SER A 760 1.83 16.62 -5.18
CA SER A 760 1.05 15.44 -4.77
C SER A 760 0.66 15.49 -3.29
N ALA A 761 1.58 15.93 -2.43
CA ALA A 761 1.35 16.10 -1.00
C ALA A 761 0.33 17.21 -0.70
N ALA A 762 0.49 18.36 -1.37
CA ALA A 762 -0.43 19.49 -1.24
C ALA A 762 -1.85 19.16 -1.76
N ALA A 763 -1.95 18.42 -2.86
CA ALA A 763 -3.22 17.98 -3.43
C ALA A 763 -3.94 16.96 -2.52
N LEU A 764 -3.20 16.01 -1.94
CA LEU A 764 -3.75 15.07 -0.96
C LEU A 764 -4.30 15.80 0.27
N ALA A 765 -3.55 16.75 0.85
CA ALA A 765 -4.01 17.55 1.97
C ALA A 765 -5.28 18.37 1.66
N GLY A 766 -5.46 18.78 0.40
CA GLY A 766 -6.66 19.47 -0.10
C GLY A 766 -7.83 18.57 -0.52
N SER A 767 -7.70 17.24 -0.45
CA SER A 767 -8.69 16.30 -1.01
C SER A 767 -9.79 15.84 -0.02
N LEU A 768 -9.70 16.27 1.24
CA LEU A 768 -10.66 15.98 2.32
C LEU A 768 -12.06 16.54 2.02
N ASN A 769 -13.10 15.75 2.32
CA ASN A 769 -14.50 16.21 2.24
C ASN A 769 -15.00 16.80 3.59
N ALA A 770 -16.20 17.40 3.59
CA ALA A 770 -16.75 18.06 4.77
C ALA A 770 -16.96 17.14 5.99
N ASP A 771 -17.29 15.86 5.80
CA ASP A 771 -17.44 14.87 6.89
C ASP A 771 -16.07 14.43 7.44
N GLU A 772 -15.06 14.34 6.58
CA GLU A 772 -13.67 14.04 6.97
C GLU A 772 -13.06 15.20 7.76
N ILE A 773 -13.28 16.44 7.31
CA ILE A 773 -12.89 17.67 8.02
C ILE A 773 -13.63 17.79 9.36
N HIS A 774 -14.93 17.54 9.41
CA HIS A 774 -15.72 17.59 10.64
C HIS A 774 -15.25 16.57 11.69
N LYS A 775 -14.77 15.40 11.25
CA LYS A 775 -14.16 14.37 12.10
C LYS A 775 -12.71 14.67 12.51
N GLY A 776 -12.14 15.79 12.07
CA GLY A 776 -10.77 16.19 12.39
C GLY A 776 -9.71 15.32 11.71
N LEU A 777 -10.04 14.71 10.56
CA LEU A 777 -9.08 13.92 9.78
C LEU A 777 -8.11 14.81 9.00
N ILE A 778 -6.90 14.30 8.78
CA ILE A 778 -5.83 14.93 7.99
C ILE A 778 -5.46 14.13 6.73
N TYR A 779 -6.08 12.96 6.54
CA TYR A 779 -6.14 12.24 5.26
C TYR A 779 -7.60 11.87 4.94
N PRO A 780 -7.96 11.68 3.65
CA PRO A 780 -9.22 11.04 3.28
C PRO A 780 -9.36 9.65 3.92
N ARG A 781 -10.59 9.13 3.96
CA ARG A 781 -10.79 7.72 4.28
C ARG A 781 -10.26 6.82 3.16
N ILE A 782 -9.86 5.58 3.48
CA ILE A 782 -9.30 4.64 2.50
C ILE A 782 -10.33 4.25 1.43
N GLU A 783 -11.62 4.24 1.77
CA GLU A 783 -12.74 4.05 0.82
C GLU A 783 -12.82 5.18 -0.24
N ARG A 784 -12.12 6.31 -0.03
CA ARG A 784 -12.01 7.45 -0.95
C ARG A 784 -10.63 7.61 -1.58
N VAL A 785 -9.73 6.64 -1.42
CA VAL A 785 -8.38 6.68 -2.01
C VAL A 785 -8.41 6.85 -3.54
N ARG A 786 -9.49 6.39 -4.20
CA ARG A 786 -9.68 6.54 -5.65
C ARG A 786 -10.06 7.97 -6.08
N ASP A 787 -10.96 8.63 -5.35
CA ASP A 787 -11.23 10.07 -5.54
C ASP A 787 -9.97 10.90 -5.31
N ALA A 788 -9.24 10.61 -4.23
CA ALA A 788 -8.02 11.31 -3.86
C ALA A 788 -6.92 11.14 -4.92
N SER A 789 -6.76 9.93 -5.47
CA SER A 789 -5.76 9.66 -6.52
C SER A 789 -6.02 10.44 -7.81
N ILE A 790 -7.29 10.69 -8.17
CA ILE A 790 -7.64 11.53 -9.32
C ILE A 790 -7.25 13.00 -9.07
N ILE A 791 -7.53 13.53 -7.87
CA ILE A 791 -7.15 14.90 -7.46
C ILE A 791 -5.62 15.04 -7.45
N VAL A 792 -4.90 14.06 -6.90
CA VAL A 792 -3.43 14.03 -6.90
C VAL A 792 -2.89 13.98 -8.33
N ALA A 793 -3.42 13.09 -9.19
CA ALA A 793 -3.00 12.98 -10.58
C ALA A 793 -3.21 14.29 -11.35
N ARG A 794 -4.37 14.96 -11.18
CA ARG A 794 -4.66 16.26 -11.79
C ARG A 794 -3.61 17.32 -11.44
N GLU A 795 -3.28 17.46 -10.17
CA GLU A 795 -2.32 18.48 -9.74
C GLU A 795 -0.87 18.11 -10.10
N VAL A 796 -0.52 16.81 -10.11
CA VAL A 796 0.75 16.29 -10.65
C VAL A 796 0.87 16.57 -12.15
N MET A 797 -0.19 16.39 -12.95
CA MET A 797 -0.21 16.76 -14.36
C MET A 797 0.03 18.27 -14.55
N LYS A 798 -0.68 19.11 -13.80
CA LYS A 798 -0.46 20.57 -13.82
C LYS A 798 0.97 20.95 -13.40
N ALA A 799 1.57 20.24 -12.44
CA ALA A 799 2.98 20.44 -12.08
C ALA A 799 3.93 20.08 -13.24
N ALA A 800 3.69 18.95 -13.91
CA ALA A 800 4.48 18.53 -15.08
C ALA A 800 4.47 19.57 -16.22
N ARG A 801 3.35 20.26 -16.48
CA ARG A 801 3.30 21.40 -17.43
C ARG A 801 4.09 22.61 -16.90
N ARG A 802 3.86 23.02 -15.64
CA ARG A 802 4.55 24.17 -15.02
C ARG A 802 6.07 24.03 -15.00
N ASP A 803 6.55 22.80 -14.83
CA ASP A 803 7.98 22.48 -14.79
C ASP A 803 8.61 22.24 -16.18
N GLY A 804 7.82 22.33 -17.26
CA GLY A 804 8.27 22.11 -18.64
C GLY A 804 8.64 20.66 -18.95
N VAL A 805 8.03 19.68 -18.28
CA VAL A 805 8.29 18.23 -18.49
C VAL A 805 7.13 17.46 -19.11
N SER A 806 5.92 18.03 -19.15
CA SER A 806 4.80 17.44 -19.91
C SER A 806 5.03 17.57 -21.42
N THR A 807 4.69 16.52 -22.16
CA THR A 807 4.75 16.51 -23.65
C THR A 807 3.36 16.49 -24.31
N LEU A 808 2.30 16.88 -23.57
CA LEU A 808 0.97 17.10 -24.13
C LEU A 808 0.91 18.40 -24.96
N PRO A 809 0.06 18.47 -26.01
CA PRO A 809 -0.15 19.69 -26.80
C PRO A 809 -0.68 20.86 -25.97
N GLU A 810 -0.21 22.08 -26.26
CA GLU A 810 -0.63 23.29 -25.53
C GLU A 810 -2.11 23.66 -25.79
N GLU A 811 -2.66 23.29 -26.95
CA GLU A 811 -4.10 23.44 -27.26
C GLU A 811 -4.98 22.68 -26.26
N GLN A 812 -4.56 21.48 -25.85
CA GLN A 812 -5.26 20.64 -24.87
C GLN A 812 -5.20 21.25 -23.46
N TRP A 813 -4.12 21.95 -23.13
CA TRP A 813 -4.00 22.68 -21.87
C TRP A 813 -4.88 23.94 -21.84
N GLN A 814 -5.02 24.64 -22.96
CA GLN A 814 -5.87 25.82 -23.07
C GLN A 814 -7.36 25.48 -22.84
N GLU A 815 -7.83 24.33 -23.34
CA GLU A 815 -9.17 23.81 -23.01
C GLU A 815 -9.35 23.64 -21.48
N TRP A 816 -8.39 23.03 -20.80
CA TRP A 816 -8.47 22.84 -19.35
C TRP A 816 -8.28 24.12 -18.53
N GLU A 817 -7.72 25.19 -19.10
CA GLU A 817 -7.66 26.52 -18.48
C GLU A 817 -8.95 27.31 -18.67
N GLU A 818 -9.68 27.12 -19.78
CA GLU A 818 -11.02 27.70 -19.99
C GLU A 818 -12.08 27.01 -19.11
N TRP A 819 -12.11 25.68 -19.11
CA TRP A 819 -13.15 24.87 -18.45
C TRP A 819 -12.78 24.41 -17.02
N GLY A 820 -11.52 24.59 -16.63
CA GLY A 820 -11.01 24.32 -15.28
C GLY A 820 -10.92 22.84 -14.89
N ASP A 821 -10.64 22.61 -13.59
CA ASP A 821 -10.48 21.28 -12.98
C ASP A 821 -11.55 20.24 -13.40
N PRO A 822 -12.85 20.54 -13.54
CA PRO A 822 -13.85 19.56 -13.97
C PRO A 822 -13.65 18.97 -15.37
N ALA A 823 -12.96 19.69 -16.28
CA ALA A 823 -12.63 19.17 -17.61
C ALA A 823 -11.44 18.20 -17.56
N LEU A 824 -10.40 18.55 -16.80
CA LEU A 824 -9.25 17.67 -16.59
C LEU A 824 -9.62 16.43 -15.75
N ASP A 825 -10.47 16.57 -14.73
CA ASP A 825 -11.05 15.43 -14.00
C ASP A 825 -11.83 14.49 -14.92
N ARG A 826 -12.55 15.02 -15.93
CA ARG A 826 -13.25 14.22 -16.92
C ARG A 826 -12.27 13.48 -17.82
N PHE A 827 -11.26 14.18 -18.36
CA PHE A 827 -10.20 13.59 -19.17
C PHE A 827 -9.51 12.41 -18.45
N ILE A 828 -9.23 12.56 -17.15
CA ILE A 828 -8.67 11.48 -16.32
C ILE A 828 -9.70 10.33 -16.18
N LYS A 829 -10.95 10.63 -15.79
CA LYS A 829 -12.00 9.63 -15.58
C LYS A 829 -12.37 8.82 -16.83
N GLU A 830 -12.23 9.40 -18.02
CA GLU A 830 -12.39 8.72 -19.31
C GLU A 830 -11.25 7.75 -19.66
N ARG A 831 -10.12 7.78 -18.93
CA ARG A 831 -8.87 7.06 -19.26
C ARG A 831 -8.42 6.09 -18.17
N ILE A 832 -9.08 6.08 -17.02
CA ILE A 832 -8.83 5.12 -15.95
C ILE A 832 -9.69 3.86 -16.13
N TYR A 833 -9.08 2.69 -15.90
CA TYR A 833 -9.73 1.38 -15.91
C TYR A 833 -10.79 1.27 -14.80
N ASP A 834 -12.02 0.93 -15.15
CA ASP A 834 -13.10 0.55 -14.25
C ASP A 834 -13.57 -0.88 -14.58
N PRO A 835 -13.48 -1.85 -13.65
CA PRO A 835 -13.91 -3.24 -13.86
C PRO A 835 -15.44 -3.44 -13.97
N ALA A 836 -16.23 -2.35 -14.02
CA ALA A 836 -17.67 -2.39 -14.28
C ALA A 836 -18.07 -2.04 -15.73
N LEU A 837 -17.10 -1.73 -16.60
CA LEU A 837 -17.30 -1.37 -18.02
C LEU A 837 -16.90 -2.52 -18.98
#